data_AF-A0AAU6V228-F1
#
_entry.id   AF-A0AAU6V228-F1
#
_cell.length_a   1.000
_cell.length_b   1.000
_cell.length_c   1.000
_cell.angle_alpha   90.00
_cell.angle_beta   90.00
_cell.angle_gamma   90.00
#
_symmetry.space_group_name_H-M   'P 1'
#
loop_
_entity.id
_entity.type
_entity.pdbx_description
1 polymer ?
#
loop_
_entity_poly.entity_id
_entity_poly.type
_entity_poly.pdbx_seq_one_letter_code
_entity_poly.pdbx_strand_id
1 'polypeptide(L)'
;MKLSRIATALLLGSVSSAALAGGPLYIHEPTMQPYKWDTSKGAIPVYTDGGPVIKNKDGVDVQTFTILEKGQVFNLDITLPDGTVIPAGTVLDRDYTFLSIAQANAITAKAVGEWSAVETSTFEMSVQGTIEQQIGIKDVNQTNVDQIYSAVNGYGFWVNYDTDGQILEQYFGVPRSQVLGIAFPEWADEETGEILEATALMNGWYVGIDDTEGEMIAGVFTHEFGHALNMSHSQANGHLSYMSASYSPQYDGVPGCAITNQYTSASQIAPDTIETMFPFINVLGVQGAEQSTVNVRDDIVNLSDLYPTAEYRSGYGSISGTLYTKEGVDYSGMNMVARNLDNPLYDVVTQQSGNLTQGLVGPDGKFTINGLTPGGRYVLYMETIKAGGYPTRQTALLSEAEYWNSNESSNPASDRACDFTPIIAEAGVTKQADIYFNGYSDGIQYTPLVSAFVLDHAKNGKRAMGIAGTTPFLYDSTKKALFELHPAGNAVVAGHATMNKNATKAGVMADFSGNGISNAAIWDLRSDKLTSLGDLNGNSCGGSGQSGTNSSYVWDMDDNGDTVVGTAYLDTDGNGACQSAFKDEIVPFIWTKKAGMQQLPYQFAEKVQWLRADRIAGNGSTITGTYDGTSQVAWVDGRFHDTSAEFGAQDSSVISNDGSTVGFGTRTGVTLWHTDSGQQEHIGSLRWCEQVPFNHFFLGNLCAEGWDHDSISAEFGVPRMLLLDASDDLSMITARSGSLFTGFSGGIYLEGLGWMSTKEFFAKQGVTEAKALTIDNPFAISANGSEMMGGIAGAVLSIDVDLNKAFVCREGQDVQLSFPKQVVAAVKGGAEFGRCAHLND
;
A
#
# COMPACT_ATOMS: atom_id res chain seq x y z
N MET A 1 2.20 10.51 -32.66
CA MET A 1 2.80 11.21 -31.50
C MET A 1 3.93 10.35 -30.96
N LYS A 2 4.84 10.95 -30.17
CA LYS A 2 5.85 10.20 -29.43
C LYS A 2 5.25 9.75 -28.10
N LEU A 3 5.21 8.45 -27.85
CA LEU A 3 4.84 7.93 -26.54
C LEU A 3 6.01 8.18 -25.57
N SER A 4 5.72 8.77 -24.41
CA SER A 4 6.71 9.49 -23.60
C SER A 4 7.71 8.58 -22.86
N ARG A 5 9.00 8.74 -23.15
CA ARG A 5 10.12 8.11 -22.40
C ARG A 5 10.10 8.38 -20.89
N ILE A 6 9.60 9.55 -20.47
CA ILE A 6 9.54 9.96 -19.06
C ILE A 6 8.52 9.12 -18.28
N ALA A 7 7.42 8.74 -18.93
CA ALA A 7 6.40 7.88 -18.30
C ALA A 7 6.97 6.48 -18.01
N THR A 8 7.73 5.91 -18.94
CA THR A 8 8.41 4.61 -18.79
C THR A 8 9.47 4.64 -17.68
N ALA A 9 10.31 5.68 -17.62
CA ALA A 9 11.33 5.82 -16.58
C ALA A 9 10.74 6.06 -15.17
N LEU A 10 9.64 6.82 -15.06
CA LEU A 10 8.94 7.05 -13.79
C LEU A 10 8.23 5.79 -13.26
N LEU A 11 7.67 4.96 -14.15
CA LEU A 11 7.10 3.66 -13.78
C LEU A 11 8.17 2.72 -13.20
N LEU A 12 9.34 2.65 -13.84
CA LEU A 12 10.47 1.80 -13.41
C LEU A 12 11.16 2.29 -12.12
N GLY A 13 11.22 3.60 -11.87
CA GLY A 13 11.93 4.19 -10.72
C GLY A 13 11.17 4.17 -9.39
N SER A 14 9.90 3.76 -9.36
CA SER A 14 9.01 3.92 -8.19
C SER A 14 8.90 2.70 -7.26
N VAL A 15 9.60 1.61 -7.54
CA VAL A 15 9.42 0.32 -6.83
C VAL A 15 10.78 -0.31 -6.53
N SER A 16 11.03 -0.69 -5.26
CA SER A 16 12.30 -1.29 -4.83
C SER A 16 12.09 -2.71 -4.32
N SER A 17 12.80 -3.69 -4.92
CA SER A 17 13.37 -4.92 -4.30
C SER A 17 13.43 -6.20 -5.18
N ALA A 18 13.01 -6.18 -6.45
CA ALA A 18 13.25 -7.28 -7.39
C ALA A 18 13.54 -6.76 -8.81
N ALA A 19 14.16 -7.58 -9.67
CA ALA A 19 14.42 -7.21 -11.06
C ALA A 19 13.10 -7.22 -11.85
N LEU A 20 12.79 -6.10 -12.52
CA LEU A 20 11.50 -5.84 -13.19
C LEU A 20 11.64 -5.88 -14.71
N ALA A 21 10.57 -6.34 -15.36
CA ALA A 21 10.23 -6.07 -16.75
C ALA A 21 9.11 -5.00 -16.78
N GLY A 22 9.00 -4.18 -17.84
CA GLY A 22 8.05 -3.07 -17.80
C GLY A 22 7.64 -2.44 -19.11
N GLY A 23 6.31 -2.34 -19.31
CA GLY A 23 5.65 -1.54 -20.35
C GLY A 23 4.16 -1.32 -20.03
N PRO A 24 3.62 -0.10 -20.23
CA PRO A 24 2.22 0.19 -19.95
C PRO A 24 1.32 -0.20 -21.14
N LEU A 25 0.03 -0.43 -20.86
CA LEU A 25 -1.01 -0.42 -21.88
C LEU A 25 -1.26 1.05 -22.29
N TYR A 26 -0.92 1.42 -23.52
CA TYR A 26 -1.22 2.73 -24.05
C TYR A 26 -2.64 2.77 -24.62
N ILE A 27 -3.44 3.73 -24.16
CA ILE A 27 -4.81 3.97 -24.60
C ILE A 27 -4.87 5.19 -25.52
N HIS A 28 -5.49 5.02 -26.68
CA HIS A 28 -5.80 6.10 -27.61
C HIS A 28 -7.01 6.88 -27.09
N GLU A 29 -6.74 7.99 -26.39
CA GLU A 29 -7.72 8.81 -25.66
C GLU A 29 -9.01 9.13 -26.44
N PRO A 30 -8.97 9.50 -27.75
CA PRO A 30 -10.20 9.81 -28.49
C PRO A 30 -11.19 8.64 -28.59
N THR A 31 -10.68 7.41 -28.54
CA THR A 31 -11.49 6.18 -28.69
C THR A 31 -11.61 5.37 -27.40
N MET A 32 -10.75 5.64 -26.41
CA MET A 32 -10.58 4.81 -25.21
C MET A 32 -10.33 3.34 -25.56
N GLN A 33 -9.58 3.09 -26.64
CA GLN A 33 -9.13 1.76 -27.07
C GLN A 33 -7.61 1.69 -27.05
N PRO A 34 -7.00 0.52 -26.85
CA PRO A 34 -5.55 0.37 -26.95
C PRO A 34 -5.03 0.78 -28.34
N TYR A 35 -3.84 1.39 -28.39
CA TYR A 35 -3.09 1.49 -29.65
C TYR A 35 -2.79 0.09 -30.18
N LYS A 36 -2.81 -0.10 -31.51
CA LYS A 36 -2.65 -1.42 -32.14
C LYS A 36 -1.83 -1.33 -33.42
N TRP A 37 -1.05 -2.38 -33.70
CA TRP A 37 -0.46 -2.57 -35.03
C TRP A 37 -1.54 -2.85 -36.10
N ASP A 38 -1.37 -2.30 -37.31
CA ASP A 38 -2.18 -2.68 -38.47
C ASP A 38 -1.70 -4.00 -39.08
N THR A 39 -2.33 -5.10 -38.66
CA THR A 39 -2.03 -6.46 -39.15
C THR A 39 -2.42 -6.69 -40.62
N SER A 40 -3.16 -5.77 -41.26
CA SER A 40 -3.49 -5.89 -42.69
C SER A 40 -2.29 -5.62 -43.61
N LYS A 41 -1.22 -5.01 -43.08
CA LYS A 41 0.04 -4.73 -43.79
C LYS A 41 0.97 -5.94 -43.90
N GLY A 42 0.57 -7.09 -43.35
CA GLY A 42 1.38 -8.31 -43.26
C GLY A 42 2.17 -8.37 -41.96
N ALA A 43 3.15 -9.28 -41.90
CA ALA A 43 3.96 -9.49 -40.71
C ALA A 43 4.76 -8.22 -40.35
N ILE A 44 4.72 -7.84 -39.07
CA ILE A 44 5.49 -6.71 -38.53
C ILE A 44 6.98 -7.04 -38.65
N PRO A 45 7.79 -6.18 -39.30
CA PRO A 45 9.21 -6.43 -39.47
C PRO A 45 9.95 -6.17 -38.16
N VAL A 46 10.80 -7.12 -37.76
CA VAL A 46 11.67 -7.04 -36.58
C VAL A 46 13.12 -6.87 -37.03
N TYR A 47 13.81 -5.89 -36.45
CA TYR A 47 15.20 -5.57 -36.74
C TYR A 47 16.05 -5.66 -35.47
N THR A 48 17.13 -6.44 -35.53
CA THR A 48 18.00 -6.68 -34.36
C THR A 48 19.30 -5.90 -34.44
N ASP A 49 19.76 -5.46 -33.28
CA ASP A 49 21.09 -4.87 -33.10
C ASP A 49 22.22 -5.89 -33.34
N GLY A 50 23.40 -5.39 -33.70
CA GLY A 50 24.60 -6.18 -33.96
C GLY A 50 25.56 -6.31 -32.79
N GLY A 51 25.39 -5.52 -31.73
CA GLY A 51 26.21 -5.52 -30.52
C GLY A 51 27.70 -5.18 -30.74
N PRO A 52 28.47 -5.00 -29.65
CA PRO A 52 29.90 -4.75 -29.73
C PRO A 52 30.67 -5.97 -30.24
N VAL A 53 31.81 -5.71 -30.87
CA VAL A 53 32.75 -6.74 -31.34
C VAL A 53 33.92 -6.84 -30.37
N ILE A 54 34.12 -8.03 -29.79
CA ILE A 54 35.29 -8.34 -28.96
C ILE A 54 36.10 -9.51 -29.51
N LYS A 55 37.36 -9.62 -29.08
CA LYS A 55 38.27 -10.68 -29.51
C LYS A 55 38.15 -11.90 -28.61
N ASN A 56 37.93 -13.08 -29.20
CA ASN A 56 37.98 -14.35 -28.47
C ASN A 56 39.44 -14.79 -28.17
N LYS A 57 39.61 -15.96 -27.53
CA LYS A 57 40.94 -16.51 -27.16
C LYS A 57 41.88 -16.73 -28.36
N ASP A 58 41.31 -16.95 -29.54
CA ASP A 58 42.02 -17.20 -30.79
C ASP A 58 42.25 -15.89 -31.61
N GLY A 59 41.85 -14.73 -31.08
CA GLY A 59 41.97 -13.43 -31.74
C GLY A 59 40.91 -13.19 -32.85
N VAL A 60 39.85 -14.00 -32.87
CA VAL A 60 38.72 -13.86 -33.81
C VAL A 60 37.73 -12.84 -33.26
N ASP A 61 37.20 -11.98 -34.13
CA ASP A 61 36.16 -11.02 -33.83
C ASP A 61 34.80 -11.73 -33.61
N VAL A 62 34.15 -11.44 -32.48
CA VAL A 62 32.85 -12.00 -32.11
C VAL A 62 31.90 -10.88 -31.68
N GLN A 63 30.76 -10.78 -32.34
CA GLN A 63 29.65 -9.92 -31.93
C GLN A 63 29.00 -10.50 -30.68
N THR A 64 28.88 -9.68 -29.64
CA THR A 64 28.60 -10.14 -28.28
C THR A 64 27.41 -9.42 -27.69
N PHE A 65 26.52 -10.19 -27.04
CA PHE A 65 25.37 -9.68 -26.28
C PHE A 65 25.69 -9.56 -24.79
N THR A 66 26.46 -10.50 -24.22
CA THR A 66 26.89 -10.47 -22.82
C THR A 66 28.40 -10.62 -22.73
N ILE A 67 29.03 -9.71 -21.98
CA ILE A 67 30.48 -9.70 -21.76
C ILE A 67 30.77 -10.01 -20.29
N LEU A 68 31.65 -10.99 -20.04
CA LEU A 68 32.34 -11.10 -18.76
C LEU A 68 33.58 -10.20 -18.82
N GLU A 69 33.60 -9.17 -17.99
CA GLU A 69 34.61 -8.12 -18.04
C GLU A 69 35.93 -8.58 -17.44
N LYS A 70 37.03 -8.12 -18.04
CA LYS A 70 38.38 -8.31 -17.51
C LYS A 70 38.46 -7.86 -16.04
N GLY A 71 39.09 -8.69 -15.21
CA GLY A 71 39.32 -8.43 -13.80
C GLY A 71 38.20 -8.92 -12.87
N GLN A 72 37.07 -9.38 -13.41
CA GLN A 72 36.03 -10.06 -12.63
C GLN A 72 36.56 -11.40 -12.10
N VAL A 73 35.98 -11.86 -10.97
CA VAL A 73 36.27 -13.14 -10.33
C VAL A 73 34.95 -13.75 -9.91
N PHE A 74 34.74 -15.02 -10.23
CA PHE A 74 33.55 -15.78 -9.88
C PHE A 74 33.88 -16.87 -8.86
N ASN A 75 32.94 -17.16 -7.96
CA ASN A 75 33.10 -18.18 -6.91
C ASN A 75 32.66 -19.59 -7.35
N LEU A 76 32.40 -19.78 -8.64
CA LEU A 76 31.97 -21.02 -9.28
C LEU A 76 32.66 -21.18 -10.64
N ASP A 77 32.71 -22.42 -11.15
CA ASP A 77 33.28 -22.71 -12.47
C ASP A 77 32.33 -22.22 -13.57
N ILE A 78 32.82 -21.38 -14.49
CA ILE A 78 32.03 -20.85 -15.60
C ILE A 78 32.30 -21.66 -16.85
N THR A 79 31.25 -22.12 -17.53
CA THR A 79 31.38 -22.74 -18.86
C THR A 79 31.00 -21.71 -19.91
N LEU A 80 31.93 -21.36 -20.79
CA LEU A 80 31.66 -20.47 -21.94
C LEU A 80 30.94 -21.23 -23.07
N PRO A 81 30.29 -20.54 -24.02
CA PRO A 81 29.60 -21.18 -25.15
C PRO A 81 30.49 -22.07 -26.02
N ASP A 82 31.81 -21.83 -26.04
CA ASP A 82 32.77 -22.67 -26.77
C ASP A 82 33.20 -23.93 -25.99
N GLY A 83 32.58 -24.19 -24.83
CA GLY A 83 32.87 -25.29 -23.92
C GLY A 83 34.09 -25.06 -23.03
N THR A 84 34.73 -23.90 -23.10
CA THR A 84 35.87 -23.56 -22.22
C THR A 84 35.37 -23.37 -20.79
N VAL A 85 36.01 -24.06 -19.84
CA VAL A 85 35.72 -23.88 -18.41
C VAL A 85 36.72 -22.91 -17.80
N ILE A 86 36.22 -21.85 -17.16
CA ILE A 86 36.97 -20.91 -16.32
C ILE A 86 36.80 -21.35 -14.86
N PRO A 87 37.85 -21.82 -14.16
CA PRO A 87 37.71 -22.29 -12.79
C PRO A 87 37.32 -21.18 -11.81
N ALA A 88 36.59 -21.54 -10.75
CA ALA A 88 36.29 -20.67 -9.62
C ALA A 88 37.56 -20.00 -9.06
N GLY A 89 37.46 -18.72 -8.74
CA GLY A 89 38.56 -17.91 -8.21
C GLY A 89 39.57 -17.42 -9.26
N THR A 90 39.35 -17.71 -10.54
CA THR A 90 40.17 -17.16 -11.64
C THR A 90 39.83 -15.70 -11.87
N VAL A 91 40.85 -14.82 -11.88
CA VAL A 91 40.72 -13.43 -12.33
C VAL A 91 40.71 -13.44 -13.86
N LEU A 92 39.66 -12.89 -14.47
CA LEU A 92 39.56 -12.80 -15.93
C LEU A 92 40.68 -11.89 -16.47
N ASP A 93 41.48 -12.40 -17.42
CA ASP A 93 42.65 -11.71 -17.97
C ASP A 93 42.32 -10.81 -19.18
N ARG A 94 41.13 -11.00 -19.74
CA ARG A 94 40.53 -10.26 -20.86
C ARG A 94 39.00 -10.29 -20.74
N ASP A 95 38.33 -9.60 -21.66
CA ASP A 95 36.88 -9.70 -21.82
C ASP A 95 36.53 -11.02 -22.53
N TYR A 96 35.47 -11.67 -22.07
CA TYR A 96 34.95 -12.91 -22.63
C TYR A 96 33.53 -12.74 -23.14
N THR A 97 33.25 -13.20 -24.36
CA THR A 97 31.87 -13.38 -24.83
C THR A 97 31.23 -14.48 -24.01
N PHE A 98 30.20 -14.14 -23.25
CA PHE A 98 29.36 -15.11 -22.54
C PHE A 98 28.16 -15.51 -23.38
N LEU A 99 27.41 -14.55 -23.94
CA LEU A 99 26.38 -14.81 -24.95
C LEU A 99 26.71 -14.02 -26.21
N SER A 100 26.66 -14.68 -27.36
CA SER A 100 26.87 -14.06 -28.67
C SER A 100 25.61 -13.41 -29.21
N ILE A 101 25.77 -12.51 -30.18
CA ILE A 101 24.62 -11.91 -30.89
C ILE A 101 23.86 -12.94 -31.72
N ALA A 102 24.52 -14.01 -32.16
CA ALA A 102 23.84 -15.13 -32.81
C ALA A 102 22.87 -15.84 -31.85
N GLN A 103 23.27 -16.03 -30.59
CA GLN A 103 22.40 -16.59 -29.55
C GLN A 103 21.26 -15.61 -29.20
N ALA A 104 21.56 -14.32 -28.99
CA ALA A 104 20.54 -13.30 -28.76
C ALA A 104 19.51 -13.21 -29.90
N ASN A 105 19.96 -13.31 -31.15
CA ASN A 105 19.06 -13.33 -32.32
C ASN A 105 18.21 -14.61 -32.40
N ALA A 106 18.74 -15.76 -31.96
CA ALA A 106 17.95 -16.99 -31.87
C ALA A 106 16.86 -16.87 -30.79
N ILE A 107 17.17 -16.23 -29.65
CA ILE A 107 16.21 -15.93 -28.59
C ILE A 107 15.14 -14.94 -29.09
N THR A 108 15.54 -13.87 -29.77
CA THR A 108 14.62 -12.93 -30.44
C THR A 108 13.70 -13.66 -31.42
N ALA A 109 14.25 -14.55 -32.26
CA ALA A 109 13.44 -15.33 -33.21
C ALA A 109 12.46 -16.27 -32.49
N LYS A 110 12.86 -16.86 -31.36
CA LYS A 110 11.97 -17.68 -30.51
C LYS A 110 10.81 -16.84 -29.97
N ALA A 111 11.10 -15.71 -29.31
CA ALA A 111 10.09 -14.81 -28.75
C ALA A 111 9.12 -14.27 -29.83
N VAL A 112 9.63 -13.95 -31.02
CA VAL A 112 8.80 -13.62 -32.20
C VAL A 112 7.88 -14.77 -32.59
N GLY A 113 8.41 -15.99 -32.58
CA GLY A 113 7.67 -17.21 -32.90
C GLY A 113 6.54 -17.50 -31.92
N GLU A 114 6.79 -17.35 -30.62
CA GLU A 114 5.79 -17.58 -29.56
C GLU A 114 4.54 -16.68 -29.74
N TRP A 115 4.74 -15.36 -29.88
CA TRP A 115 3.62 -14.44 -30.09
C TRP A 115 2.92 -14.63 -31.45
N SER A 116 3.67 -14.98 -32.50
CA SER A 116 3.10 -15.21 -33.83
C SER A 116 2.39 -16.57 -33.96
N ALA A 117 2.62 -17.50 -33.03
CA ALA A 117 2.01 -18.83 -33.04
C ALA A 117 0.61 -18.87 -32.40
N VAL A 118 0.14 -17.75 -31.83
CA VAL A 118 -1.17 -17.67 -31.19
C VAL A 118 -2.28 -17.74 -32.25
N GLU A 119 -2.88 -18.93 -32.41
CA GLU A 119 -3.85 -19.22 -33.46
C GLU A 119 -5.12 -18.35 -33.43
N THR A 120 -5.46 -17.81 -32.26
CA THR A 120 -6.64 -16.94 -32.07
C THR A 120 -6.37 -15.48 -32.44
N SER A 121 -5.14 -15.13 -32.78
CA SER A 121 -4.69 -13.78 -33.12
C SER A 121 -4.40 -13.64 -34.62
N THR A 122 -4.67 -12.47 -35.22
CA THR A 122 -4.22 -12.11 -36.58
C THR A 122 -2.82 -11.52 -36.60
N PHE A 123 -2.18 -11.40 -35.44
CA PHE A 123 -0.88 -10.80 -35.29
C PHE A 123 0.24 -11.74 -35.78
N GLU A 124 1.19 -11.19 -36.53
CA GLU A 124 2.37 -11.92 -37.01
C GLU A 124 3.58 -10.98 -36.99
N MET A 125 4.72 -11.47 -36.51
CA MET A 125 6.03 -10.80 -36.57
C MET A 125 7.03 -11.65 -37.34
N SER A 126 8.01 -11.01 -37.96
CA SER A 126 9.10 -11.71 -38.63
C SER A 126 10.42 -10.95 -38.50
N VAL A 127 11.51 -11.66 -38.20
CA VAL A 127 12.85 -11.07 -38.22
C VAL A 127 13.27 -10.84 -39.68
N GLN A 128 13.42 -9.58 -40.08
CA GLN A 128 13.64 -9.20 -41.49
C GLN A 128 15.02 -8.63 -41.78
N GLY A 129 15.85 -8.37 -40.77
CA GLY A 129 17.21 -7.88 -40.95
C GLY A 129 17.81 -7.29 -39.69
N THR A 130 18.88 -6.52 -39.85
CA THR A 130 19.55 -5.83 -38.74
C THR A 130 19.34 -4.32 -38.78
N ILE A 131 19.51 -3.67 -37.63
CA ILE A 131 19.50 -2.20 -37.53
C ILE A 131 20.55 -1.58 -38.47
N GLU A 132 21.71 -2.21 -38.62
CA GLU A 132 22.78 -1.78 -39.54
C GLU A 132 22.29 -1.70 -40.99
N GLN A 133 21.50 -2.68 -41.42
CA GLN A 133 20.97 -2.73 -42.79
C GLN A 133 19.93 -1.65 -43.05
N GLN A 134 19.14 -1.29 -42.03
CA GLN A 134 18.07 -0.31 -42.17
C GLN A 134 18.58 1.12 -42.07
N ILE A 135 19.41 1.42 -41.07
CA ILE A 135 19.79 2.79 -40.72
C ILE A 135 21.31 3.00 -40.54
N GLY A 136 22.13 1.97 -40.80
CA GLY A 136 23.59 2.09 -40.78
C GLY A 136 24.23 2.07 -39.39
N ILE A 137 23.48 1.76 -38.34
CA ILE A 137 24.00 1.63 -36.97
C ILE A 137 24.32 0.16 -36.69
N LYS A 138 25.61 -0.15 -36.55
CA LYS A 138 26.09 -1.53 -36.34
C LYS A 138 25.87 -2.05 -34.92
N ASP A 139 26.07 -1.18 -33.94
CA ASP A 139 25.99 -1.46 -32.51
C ASP A 139 25.29 -0.27 -31.85
N VAL A 140 24.16 -0.53 -31.20
CA VAL A 140 23.43 0.49 -30.44
C VAL A 140 23.98 0.54 -29.02
N ASN A 141 24.45 1.70 -28.61
CA ASN A 141 25.03 1.93 -27.28
C ASN A 141 24.66 3.31 -26.75
N GLN A 142 25.02 3.59 -25.49
CA GLN A 142 24.72 4.83 -24.78
C GLN A 142 25.12 6.13 -25.53
N THR A 143 26.06 6.07 -26.47
CA THR A 143 26.50 7.25 -27.23
C THR A 143 25.66 7.54 -28.48
N ASN A 144 24.97 6.53 -29.04
CA ASN A 144 24.22 6.65 -30.28
C ASN A 144 22.75 6.26 -30.16
N VAL A 145 22.32 5.70 -29.03
CA VAL A 145 20.96 5.20 -28.78
C VAL A 145 19.87 6.25 -28.98
N ASP A 146 20.20 7.53 -28.80
CA ASP A 146 19.24 8.60 -29.10
C ASP A 146 18.85 8.65 -30.59
N GLN A 147 19.68 8.15 -31.52
CA GLN A 147 19.32 8.03 -32.93
C GLN A 147 18.20 7.01 -33.18
N ILE A 148 18.02 6.04 -32.28
CA ILE A 148 16.84 5.17 -32.29
C ILE A 148 15.69 5.95 -31.68
N TYR A 149 15.80 6.32 -30.40
CA TYR A 149 14.62 6.76 -29.69
C TYR A 149 14.15 8.20 -30.05
N SER A 150 14.98 9.05 -30.67
CA SER A 150 14.66 10.48 -30.95
C SER A 150 14.25 10.73 -32.39
N ALA A 151 14.30 9.69 -33.21
CA ALA A 151 13.86 9.70 -34.59
C ALA A 151 12.71 8.72 -34.79
N VAL A 152 11.99 8.89 -35.91
CA VAL A 152 11.12 7.84 -36.45
C VAL A 152 11.97 7.06 -37.43
N ASN A 153 12.28 5.80 -37.11
CA ASN A 153 13.16 4.93 -37.91
C ASN A 153 12.38 4.16 -38.97
N GLY A 154 11.05 4.21 -38.90
CA GLY A 154 10.15 3.62 -39.88
C GLY A 154 9.35 2.47 -39.31
N TYR A 155 8.45 1.93 -40.13
CA TYR A 155 7.53 0.89 -39.68
C TYR A 155 8.29 -0.37 -39.25
N GLY A 156 8.16 -0.76 -37.98
CA GLY A 156 8.77 -1.97 -37.46
C GLY A 156 9.11 -1.96 -35.98
N PHE A 157 9.60 -3.11 -35.52
CA PHE A 157 10.00 -3.37 -34.14
C PHE A 157 11.53 -3.47 -34.04
N TRP A 158 12.12 -2.60 -33.23
CA TRP A 158 13.58 -2.42 -33.11
C TRP A 158 14.09 -3.03 -31.80
N VAL A 159 14.86 -4.13 -31.90
CA VAL A 159 15.41 -4.85 -30.74
C VAL A 159 16.87 -4.44 -30.54
N ASN A 160 17.12 -3.70 -29.47
CA ASN A 160 18.43 -3.16 -29.08
C ASN A 160 19.05 -4.01 -27.97
N TYR A 161 20.37 -4.21 -28.04
CA TYR A 161 21.10 -5.09 -27.14
C TYR A 161 22.04 -4.31 -26.23
N ASP A 162 21.59 -4.00 -25.00
CA ASP A 162 22.38 -3.25 -24.02
C ASP A 162 23.42 -4.15 -23.34
N THR A 163 24.54 -4.35 -24.01
CA THR A 163 25.52 -5.39 -23.65
C THR A 163 26.13 -5.20 -22.26
N ASP A 164 26.31 -3.96 -21.83
CA ASP A 164 26.93 -3.60 -20.56
C ASP A 164 25.98 -2.87 -19.60
N GLY A 165 24.71 -2.70 -19.98
CA GLY A 165 23.72 -1.99 -19.17
C GLY A 165 23.89 -0.47 -19.16
N GLN A 166 24.79 0.10 -19.97
CA GLN A 166 25.03 1.54 -19.95
C GLN A 166 23.89 2.33 -20.60
N ILE A 167 23.10 1.75 -21.52
CA ILE A 167 21.91 2.44 -22.02
C ILE A 167 20.91 2.61 -20.87
N LEU A 168 20.67 1.57 -20.07
CA LEU A 168 19.80 1.67 -18.89
C LEU A 168 20.27 2.76 -17.91
N GLU A 169 21.55 2.73 -17.52
CA GLU A 169 22.07 3.64 -16.51
C GLU A 169 22.21 5.09 -17.00
N GLN A 170 22.73 5.29 -18.20
CA GLN A 170 23.11 6.64 -18.68
C GLN A 170 22.00 7.31 -19.48
N TYR A 171 21.15 6.53 -20.15
CA TYR A 171 20.09 7.08 -20.99
C TYR A 171 18.72 7.09 -20.29
N PHE A 172 18.32 5.97 -19.69
CA PHE A 172 17.05 5.86 -18.96
C PHE A 172 17.16 6.30 -17.50
N GLY A 173 18.37 6.35 -16.94
CA GLY A 173 18.59 6.73 -15.54
C GLY A 173 18.14 5.67 -14.55
N VAL A 174 18.04 4.40 -14.98
CA VAL A 174 17.61 3.26 -14.16
C VAL A 174 18.77 2.31 -13.89
N PRO A 175 18.84 1.64 -12.72
CA PRO A 175 19.96 0.75 -12.43
C PRO A 175 19.94 -0.50 -13.33
N ARG A 176 21.05 -0.80 -14.03
CA ARG A 176 21.22 -2.04 -14.81
C ARG A 176 21.13 -3.32 -13.96
N SER A 177 21.20 -3.21 -12.64
CA SER A 177 21.05 -4.30 -11.68
C SER A 177 19.61 -4.53 -11.21
N GLN A 178 18.66 -3.72 -11.67
CA GLN A 178 17.24 -3.78 -11.25
C GLN A 178 16.27 -3.90 -12.43
N VAL A 179 16.72 -3.67 -13.67
CA VAL A 179 15.88 -3.72 -14.86
C VAL A 179 16.43 -4.78 -15.82
N LEU A 180 15.59 -5.77 -16.17
CA LEU A 180 15.98 -6.88 -17.05
C LEU A 180 15.83 -6.51 -18.54
N GLY A 181 14.85 -5.68 -18.84
CA GLY A 181 14.58 -5.17 -20.17
C GLY A 181 13.61 -4.00 -20.12
N ILE A 182 13.41 -3.36 -21.26
CA ILE A 182 12.37 -2.33 -21.44
C ILE A 182 11.81 -2.49 -22.86
N ALA A 183 10.49 -2.49 -23.01
CA ALA A 183 9.87 -2.42 -24.32
C ALA A 183 8.55 -1.64 -24.29
N PHE A 184 8.25 -0.97 -25.41
CA PHE A 184 7.02 -0.19 -25.58
C PHE A 184 6.80 0.21 -27.05
N PRO A 185 5.55 0.48 -27.46
CA PRO A 185 5.27 1.24 -28.67
C PRO A 185 5.85 2.65 -28.53
N GLU A 186 6.67 3.07 -29.48
CA GLU A 186 7.37 4.35 -29.43
C GLU A 186 6.64 5.44 -30.21
N TRP A 187 6.16 5.11 -31.41
CA TRP A 187 5.47 6.03 -32.30
C TRP A 187 4.15 5.43 -32.77
N ALA A 188 3.11 6.26 -32.74
CA ALA A 188 1.79 5.92 -33.23
C ALA A 188 1.18 7.06 -34.05
N ASP A 189 0.21 6.72 -34.90
CA ASP A 189 -0.69 7.66 -35.56
C ASP A 189 -1.84 8.02 -34.60
N GLU A 190 -1.94 9.31 -34.24
CA GLU A 190 -2.96 9.80 -33.29
C GLU A 190 -4.33 10.03 -33.93
N GLU A 191 -4.45 9.97 -35.26
CA GLU A 191 -5.77 10.03 -35.89
C GLU A 191 -6.44 8.65 -35.84
N THR A 192 -5.65 7.59 -35.94
CA THR A 192 -6.13 6.21 -36.10
C THR A 192 -5.91 5.33 -34.88
N GLY A 193 -4.96 5.68 -33.99
CA GLY A 193 -4.49 4.81 -32.91
C GLY A 193 -3.55 3.69 -33.39
N GLU A 194 -3.00 3.80 -34.60
CA GLU A 194 -2.13 2.76 -35.18
C GLU A 194 -0.69 2.88 -34.67
N ILE A 195 -0.11 1.79 -34.17
CA ILE A 195 1.32 1.70 -33.84
C ILE A 195 2.13 1.67 -35.14
N LEU A 196 3.11 2.57 -35.23
CA LEU A 196 4.02 2.67 -36.36
C LEU A 196 5.37 2.05 -36.03
N GLU A 197 5.85 2.25 -34.81
CA GLU A 197 7.19 1.84 -34.40
C GLU A 197 7.18 1.44 -32.93
N ALA A 198 7.84 0.34 -32.59
CA ALA A 198 8.07 -0.08 -31.21
C ALA A 198 9.55 -0.44 -31.02
N THR A 199 9.96 -0.48 -29.77
CA THR A 199 11.35 -0.75 -29.39
C THR A 199 11.43 -1.68 -28.21
N ALA A 200 12.49 -2.47 -28.16
CA ALA A 200 12.88 -3.29 -27.02
C ALA A 200 14.36 -3.07 -26.73
N LEU A 201 14.73 -2.99 -25.47
CA LEU A 201 16.09 -2.89 -24.96
C LEU A 201 16.34 -4.06 -24.02
N MET A 202 17.17 -5.01 -24.44
CA MET A 202 17.47 -6.20 -23.65
C MET A 202 18.77 -6.01 -22.87
N ASN A 203 18.74 -6.22 -21.56
CA ASN A 203 19.91 -6.03 -20.71
C ASN A 203 20.85 -7.24 -20.78
N GLY A 204 21.91 -7.11 -21.58
CA GLY A 204 22.96 -8.12 -21.70
C GLY A 204 23.85 -8.24 -20.47
N TRP A 205 23.83 -7.27 -19.55
CA TRP A 205 24.62 -7.30 -18.32
C TRP A 205 24.01 -8.20 -17.24
N TYR A 206 22.67 -8.35 -17.23
CA TYR A 206 21.94 -9.10 -16.19
C TYR A 206 21.57 -10.52 -16.65
N VAL A 207 22.55 -11.27 -17.14
CA VAL A 207 22.38 -12.68 -17.53
C VAL A 207 23.02 -13.58 -16.46
N GLY A 208 22.30 -14.60 -16.03
CA GLY A 208 22.80 -15.60 -15.09
C GLY A 208 24.04 -16.31 -15.64
N ILE A 209 25.07 -16.48 -14.82
CA ILE A 209 26.34 -17.09 -15.27
C ILE A 209 26.20 -18.59 -15.61
N ASP A 210 25.11 -19.20 -15.18
CA ASP A 210 24.66 -20.55 -15.50
C ASP A 210 23.74 -20.63 -16.72
N ASP A 211 23.28 -19.49 -17.26
CA ASP A 211 22.44 -19.40 -18.45
C ASP A 211 23.28 -19.35 -19.75
N THR A 212 24.04 -20.42 -19.99
CA THR A 212 25.03 -20.47 -21.09
C THR A 212 24.42 -20.49 -22.50
N GLU A 213 23.14 -20.87 -22.58
CA GLU A 213 22.36 -20.90 -23.83
C GLU A 213 21.36 -19.75 -23.94
N GLY A 214 21.21 -18.93 -22.89
CA GLY A 214 20.24 -17.85 -22.83
C GLY A 214 18.78 -18.33 -22.72
N GLU A 215 18.54 -19.51 -22.16
CA GLU A 215 17.21 -20.08 -21.94
C GLU A 215 16.44 -19.29 -20.87
N MET A 216 17.09 -18.83 -19.81
CA MET A 216 16.42 -18.12 -18.71
C MET A 216 16.15 -16.65 -19.08
N ILE A 217 17.09 -15.98 -19.75
CA ILE A 217 16.89 -14.62 -20.27
C ILE A 217 15.87 -14.58 -21.41
N ALA A 218 15.58 -15.71 -22.08
CA ALA A 218 14.53 -15.79 -23.10
C ALA A 218 13.14 -15.41 -22.57
N GLY A 219 12.88 -15.60 -21.27
CA GLY A 219 11.65 -15.14 -20.63
C GLY A 219 11.51 -13.62 -20.70
N VAL A 220 12.61 -12.90 -20.48
CA VAL A 220 12.64 -11.43 -20.57
C VAL A 220 12.35 -10.98 -21.99
N PHE A 221 12.98 -11.59 -22.99
CA PHE A 221 12.72 -11.23 -24.40
C PHE A 221 11.24 -11.43 -24.75
N THR A 222 10.67 -12.56 -24.38
CA THR A 222 9.27 -12.88 -24.70
C THR A 222 8.31 -11.92 -23.99
N HIS A 223 8.53 -11.64 -22.71
CA HIS A 223 7.76 -10.69 -21.92
C HIS A 223 7.80 -9.27 -22.49
N GLU A 224 9.00 -8.74 -22.71
CA GLU A 224 9.19 -7.38 -23.22
C GLU A 224 8.59 -7.24 -24.63
N PHE A 225 8.65 -8.29 -25.44
CA PHE A 225 8.03 -8.25 -26.76
C PHE A 225 6.52 -8.07 -26.63
N GLY A 226 5.86 -8.69 -25.63
CA GLY A 226 4.45 -8.43 -25.31
C GLY A 226 4.15 -6.96 -25.06
N HIS A 227 5.02 -6.24 -24.35
CA HIS A 227 4.89 -4.79 -24.19
C HIS A 227 5.04 -4.01 -25.50
N ALA A 228 5.95 -4.39 -26.39
CA ALA A 228 6.04 -3.80 -27.73
C ALA A 228 4.76 -4.04 -28.57
N LEU A 229 3.97 -5.07 -28.24
CA LEU A 229 2.65 -5.33 -28.84
C LEU A 229 1.51 -4.53 -28.20
N ASN A 230 1.84 -3.70 -27.20
CA ASN A 230 0.93 -2.92 -26.35
C ASN A 230 0.13 -3.75 -25.33
N MET A 231 0.71 -4.84 -24.82
CA MET A 231 0.14 -5.62 -23.71
C MET A 231 0.61 -5.06 -22.35
N SER A 232 -0.24 -5.12 -21.34
CA SER A 232 0.13 -4.83 -19.96
C SER A 232 0.49 -6.08 -19.18
N HIS A 233 1.04 -5.88 -17.98
CA HIS A 233 1.14 -6.93 -16.99
C HIS A 233 -0.21 -7.56 -16.63
N SER A 234 -0.15 -8.84 -16.24
CA SER A 234 -1.26 -9.60 -15.69
C SER A 234 -0.87 -10.28 -14.38
N GLN A 235 -1.85 -10.82 -13.64
CA GLN A 235 -1.62 -11.58 -12.40
C GLN A 235 -2.57 -12.77 -12.35
N ALA A 236 -2.16 -13.89 -12.94
CA ALA A 236 -2.91 -15.13 -12.95
C ALA A 236 -2.34 -16.13 -11.93
N ASN A 237 -1.06 -16.46 -12.06
CA ASN A 237 -0.37 -17.44 -11.22
C ASN A 237 1.01 -16.99 -10.77
N GLY A 238 1.63 -15.98 -11.41
CA GLY A 238 3.01 -15.60 -11.11
C GLY A 238 3.25 -15.25 -9.64
N HIS A 239 2.28 -14.62 -8.99
CA HIS A 239 2.35 -14.32 -7.54
C HIS A 239 2.39 -15.60 -6.68
N LEU A 240 1.76 -16.69 -7.10
CA LEU A 240 1.81 -17.99 -6.42
C LEU A 240 3.22 -18.59 -6.46
N SER A 241 3.97 -18.38 -7.55
CA SER A 241 5.34 -18.85 -7.71
C SER A 241 6.34 -17.93 -7.01
N TYR A 242 6.28 -16.62 -7.27
CA TYR A 242 7.33 -15.68 -6.86
C TYR A 242 7.15 -15.08 -5.47
N MET A 243 5.93 -15.11 -4.90
CA MET A 243 5.61 -14.37 -3.67
C MET A 243 5.09 -15.27 -2.55
N SER A 244 5.01 -16.59 -2.77
CA SER A 244 4.58 -17.54 -1.74
C SER A 244 5.70 -17.87 -0.76
N ALA A 245 5.42 -17.63 0.51
CA ALA A 245 6.29 -17.99 1.63
C ALA A 245 5.46 -18.49 2.81
N SER A 246 6.05 -19.27 3.73
CA SER A 246 5.30 -19.77 4.90
C SER A 246 4.75 -18.65 5.79
N TYR A 247 5.42 -17.50 5.85
CA TYR A 247 4.97 -16.31 6.59
C TYR A 247 4.09 -15.36 5.75
N SER A 248 3.94 -15.62 4.45
CA SER A 248 3.16 -14.81 3.50
C SER A 248 2.55 -15.73 2.43
N PRO A 249 1.58 -16.58 2.80
CA PRO A 249 0.96 -17.51 1.87
C PRO A 249 0.17 -16.77 0.78
N GLN A 250 0.14 -17.36 -0.43
CA GLN A 250 -0.69 -16.94 -1.55
C GLN A 250 -1.77 -17.97 -1.84
N TYR A 251 -2.78 -17.60 -2.63
CA TYR A 251 -3.98 -18.41 -2.84
C TYR A 251 -4.46 -18.29 -4.29
N ASP A 252 -4.88 -19.40 -4.91
CA ASP A 252 -5.45 -19.42 -6.28
C ASP A 252 -6.96 -19.13 -6.30
N GLY A 253 -7.43 -18.34 -5.34
CA GLY A 253 -8.84 -18.12 -5.03
C GLY A 253 -9.03 -17.35 -3.73
N VAL A 254 -10.25 -17.36 -3.19
CA VAL A 254 -10.58 -16.64 -1.95
C VAL A 254 -10.01 -17.37 -0.72
N PRO A 255 -9.15 -16.73 0.09
CA PRO A 255 -8.53 -17.38 1.25
C PRO A 255 -9.56 -17.93 2.24
N GLY A 256 -9.33 -19.16 2.73
CA GLY A 256 -10.21 -19.81 3.70
C GLY A 256 -11.40 -20.58 3.11
N CYS A 257 -11.63 -20.48 1.80
CA CYS A 257 -12.70 -21.22 1.12
C CYS A 257 -12.24 -22.62 0.69
N ALA A 258 -13.16 -23.58 0.68
CA ALA A 258 -12.85 -25.00 0.48
C ALA A 258 -12.27 -25.36 -0.91
N ILE A 259 -12.52 -24.52 -1.92
CA ILE A 259 -12.04 -24.73 -3.30
C ILE A 259 -10.70 -24.03 -3.57
N THR A 260 -10.15 -23.34 -2.58
CA THR A 260 -8.94 -22.53 -2.70
C THR A 260 -7.73 -23.31 -2.21
N ASN A 261 -6.67 -23.37 -3.01
CA ASN A 261 -5.39 -23.92 -2.60
C ASN A 261 -4.52 -22.82 -1.97
N GLN A 262 -3.81 -23.20 -0.91
CA GLN A 262 -2.82 -22.33 -0.26
C GLN A 262 -1.42 -22.70 -0.73
N TYR A 263 -0.66 -21.68 -1.16
CA TYR A 263 0.73 -21.78 -1.58
C TYR A 263 1.62 -21.05 -0.57
N THR A 264 2.62 -21.75 -0.07
CA THR A 264 3.59 -21.31 0.96
C THR A 264 5.04 -21.41 0.46
N SER A 265 5.24 -21.85 -0.78
CA SER A 265 6.54 -21.95 -1.43
C SER A 265 6.38 -22.07 -2.95
N ALA A 266 7.28 -21.45 -3.70
CA ALA A 266 7.42 -21.58 -5.16
C ALA A 266 7.43 -23.04 -5.65
N SER A 267 7.94 -23.98 -4.83
CA SER A 267 8.03 -25.41 -5.17
C SER A 267 6.67 -26.13 -5.26
N GLN A 268 5.59 -25.50 -4.81
CA GLN A 268 4.25 -26.09 -4.80
C GLN A 268 3.46 -25.85 -6.09
N ILE A 269 3.98 -25.01 -6.99
CA ILE A 269 3.37 -24.70 -8.27
C ILE A 269 4.33 -25.00 -9.42
N ALA A 270 3.79 -25.47 -10.54
CA ALA A 270 4.61 -25.81 -11.69
C ALA A 270 5.08 -24.51 -12.40
N PRO A 271 6.39 -24.34 -12.67
CA PRO A 271 6.93 -23.12 -13.27
C PRO A 271 6.33 -22.74 -14.63
N ASP A 272 5.87 -23.72 -15.41
CA ASP A 272 5.21 -23.56 -16.72
C ASP A 272 3.77 -23.02 -16.63
N THR A 273 3.27 -22.77 -15.42
CA THR A 273 1.96 -22.14 -15.21
C THR A 273 2.05 -20.63 -15.00
N ILE A 274 3.25 -20.07 -14.96
CA ILE A 274 3.47 -18.63 -14.82
C ILE A 274 3.19 -17.97 -16.15
N GLU A 275 2.25 -17.03 -16.15
CA GLU A 275 1.96 -16.20 -17.31
C GLU A 275 3.19 -15.39 -17.74
N THR A 276 3.42 -15.34 -19.06
CA THR A 276 4.52 -14.59 -19.68
C THR A 276 4.50 -13.15 -19.20
N MET A 277 3.32 -12.51 -19.17
CA MET A 277 3.15 -11.10 -18.80
C MET A 277 3.14 -10.82 -17.29
N PHE A 278 3.53 -11.77 -16.42
CA PHE A 278 3.75 -11.45 -15.01
C PHE A 278 4.98 -10.54 -14.81
N PRO A 279 4.91 -9.45 -14.01
CA PRO A 279 5.94 -8.40 -13.94
C PRO A 279 7.30 -8.80 -13.37
N PHE A 280 7.44 -10.03 -12.86
CA PHE A 280 8.68 -10.52 -12.25
C PHE A 280 9.16 -11.76 -12.97
N ILE A 281 10.46 -11.80 -13.24
CA ILE A 281 11.11 -12.92 -13.92
C ILE A 281 12.37 -13.29 -13.14
N ASN A 282 12.48 -14.56 -12.75
CA ASN A 282 13.72 -15.09 -12.18
C ASN A 282 14.61 -15.66 -13.28
N VAL A 283 15.54 -14.84 -13.77
CA VAL A 283 16.55 -15.23 -14.78
C VAL A 283 17.67 -16.12 -14.25
N LEU A 284 17.60 -16.55 -12.98
CA LEU A 284 18.54 -17.47 -12.33
C LEU A 284 17.90 -18.84 -12.05
N GLY A 285 16.73 -19.12 -12.63
CA GLY A 285 16.03 -20.37 -12.42
C GLY A 285 15.11 -20.74 -13.58
N VAL A 286 14.57 -21.95 -13.50
CA VAL A 286 13.67 -22.51 -14.52
C VAL A 286 12.45 -21.63 -14.80
N GLN A 287 12.01 -20.83 -13.83
CA GLN A 287 10.87 -19.93 -14.02
C GLN A 287 11.12 -18.91 -15.15
N GLY A 288 12.35 -18.39 -15.30
CA GLY A 288 12.69 -17.51 -16.41
C GLY A 288 12.59 -18.20 -17.77
N ALA A 289 12.98 -19.48 -17.84
CA ALA A 289 12.85 -20.27 -19.05
C ALA A 289 11.38 -20.56 -19.39
N GLU A 290 10.56 -20.89 -18.41
CA GLU A 290 9.14 -21.18 -18.66
C GLU A 290 8.32 -19.93 -19.03
N GLN A 291 8.67 -18.75 -18.51
CA GLN A 291 8.06 -17.50 -18.97
C GLN A 291 8.44 -17.11 -20.41
N SER A 292 9.28 -17.88 -21.10
CA SER A 292 9.58 -17.69 -22.52
C SER A 292 8.59 -18.40 -23.45
N THR A 293 7.49 -18.95 -22.93
CA THR A 293 6.45 -19.61 -23.72
C THR A 293 5.09 -18.96 -23.51
N VAL A 294 4.30 -18.83 -24.58
CA VAL A 294 2.93 -18.28 -24.53
C VAL A 294 1.93 -19.43 -24.45
N ASN A 295 1.85 -20.06 -23.27
CA ASN A 295 1.06 -21.29 -23.04
C ASN A 295 -0.11 -21.11 -22.06
N VAL A 296 -0.06 -20.10 -21.18
CA VAL A 296 -1.15 -19.79 -20.25
C VAL A 296 -2.25 -19.03 -21.02
N ARG A 297 -3.52 -19.38 -20.77
CA ARG A 297 -4.66 -18.77 -21.48
C ARG A 297 -4.68 -17.24 -21.34
N ASP A 298 -4.27 -16.70 -20.20
CA ASP A 298 -4.20 -15.26 -19.95
C ASP A 298 -3.37 -14.52 -21.02
N ASP A 299 -2.16 -15.00 -21.33
CA ASP A 299 -1.28 -14.40 -22.35
C ASP A 299 -1.88 -14.49 -23.76
N ILE A 300 -2.46 -15.66 -24.09
CA ILE A 300 -3.14 -15.91 -25.37
C ILE A 300 -4.31 -14.93 -25.55
N VAL A 301 -5.11 -14.73 -24.50
CA VAL A 301 -6.27 -13.83 -24.52
C VAL A 301 -5.85 -12.38 -24.62
N ASN A 302 -4.83 -11.96 -23.87
CA ASN A 302 -4.34 -10.59 -23.92
C ASN A 302 -3.88 -10.20 -25.35
N LEU A 303 -3.21 -11.10 -26.07
CA LEU A 303 -2.88 -10.85 -27.49
C LEU A 303 -4.12 -10.88 -28.38
N SER A 304 -4.99 -11.88 -28.19
CA SER A 304 -6.17 -12.09 -29.05
C SER A 304 -7.20 -10.98 -28.91
N ASP A 305 -7.32 -10.34 -27.75
CA ASP A 305 -8.18 -9.16 -27.55
C ASP A 305 -7.67 -7.93 -28.32
N LEU A 306 -6.35 -7.80 -28.45
CA LEU A 306 -5.75 -6.75 -29.27
C LEU A 306 -5.91 -7.05 -30.77
N TYR A 307 -5.61 -8.28 -31.20
CA TYR A 307 -5.55 -8.67 -32.60
C TYR A 307 -6.47 -9.86 -32.93
N PRO A 308 -7.79 -9.75 -32.77
CA PRO A 308 -8.68 -10.91 -32.80
C PRO A 308 -8.90 -11.46 -34.21
N THR A 309 -8.79 -12.79 -34.38
CA THR A 309 -9.36 -13.51 -35.53
C THR A 309 -10.90 -13.45 -35.53
N ALA A 310 -11.53 -13.74 -36.67
CA ALA A 310 -12.98 -13.84 -36.76
C ALA A 310 -13.52 -15.01 -35.91
N GLU A 311 -12.77 -16.11 -35.90
CA GLU A 311 -13.02 -17.31 -35.11
C GLU A 311 -12.96 -17.00 -33.62
N TYR A 312 -11.95 -16.24 -33.15
CA TYR A 312 -11.85 -15.85 -31.74
C TYR A 312 -13.10 -15.11 -31.24
N ARG A 313 -13.60 -14.14 -32.03
CA ARG A 313 -14.79 -13.35 -31.67
C ARG A 313 -16.08 -14.15 -31.54
N SER A 314 -16.18 -15.29 -32.21
CA SER A 314 -17.41 -16.11 -32.27
C SER A 314 -17.28 -17.45 -31.56
N GLY A 315 -16.06 -17.93 -31.34
CA GLY A 315 -15.75 -19.27 -30.85
C GLY A 315 -15.54 -19.37 -29.34
N TYR A 316 -15.40 -18.25 -28.63
CA TYR A 316 -15.13 -18.22 -27.19
C TYR A 316 -16.22 -17.50 -26.41
N GLY A 317 -16.34 -17.81 -25.13
CA GLY A 317 -17.22 -17.10 -24.21
C GLY A 317 -16.52 -15.92 -23.54
N SER A 318 -17.32 -15.04 -22.94
CA SER A 318 -16.82 -13.93 -22.14
C SER A 318 -17.62 -13.77 -20.84
N ILE A 319 -17.02 -13.14 -19.85
CA ILE A 319 -17.67 -12.63 -18.66
C ILE A 319 -17.49 -11.11 -18.64
N SER A 320 -18.54 -10.37 -18.36
CA SER A 320 -18.50 -8.91 -18.17
C SER A 320 -19.26 -8.54 -16.92
N GLY A 321 -18.83 -7.50 -16.24
CA GLY A 321 -19.51 -6.98 -15.07
C GLY A 321 -18.88 -5.69 -14.59
N THR A 322 -19.37 -5.21 -13.45
CA THR A 322 -18.84 -4.06 -12.74
C THR A 322 -18.59 -4.45 -11.28
N LEU A 323 -17.40 -4.10 -10.77
CA LEU A 323 -17.08 -4.20 -9.35
C LEU A 323 -17.58 -2.95 -8.63
N TYR A 324 -18.37 -3.15 -7.58
CA TYR A 324 -18.92 -2.09 -6.76
C TYR A 324 -18.46 -2.17 -5.31
N THR A 325 -18.37 -1.02 -4.63
CA THR A 325 -18.41 -0.97 -3.17
C THR A 325 -19.77 -1.45 -2.65
N LYS A 326 -19.88 -1.72 -1.34
CA LYS A 326 -21.15 -2.11 -0.73
C LYS A 326 -22.27 -1.07 -0.89
N GLU A 327 -21.89 0.20 -1.08
CA GLU A 327 -22.79 1.33 -1.37
C GLU A 327 -23.19 1.45 -2.85
N GLY A 328 -22.65 0.59 -3.72
CA GLY A 328 -22.93 0.59 -5.15
C GLY A 328 -22.09 1.58 -5.97
N VAL A 329 -20.92 1.99 -5.47
CA VAL A 329 -20.00 2.87 -6.20
C VAL A 329 -18.98 2.03 -6.98
N ASP A 330 -18.74 2.37 -8.25
CA ASP A 330 -17.71 1.75 -9.09
C ASP A 330 -16.32 1.72 -8.41
N TYR A 331 -15.66 0.57 -8.48
CA TYR A 331 -14.35 0.36 -7.86
C TYR A 331 -13.28 -0.16 -8.84
N SER A 332 -12.32 0.70 -9.17
CA SER A 332 -11.23 0.41 -10.11
C SER A 332 -9.99 -0.18 -9.45
N GLY A 333 -9.12 -0.78 -10.26
CA GLY A 333 -7.75 -1.12 -9.86
C GLY A 333 -7.59 -2.50 -9.22
N MET A 334 -8.66 -3.30 -9.16
CA MET A 334 -8.66 -4.66 -8.61
C MET A 334 -8.42 -5.70 -9.71
N ASN A 335 -7.78 -6.81 -9.37
CA ASN A 335 -7.64 -7.95 -10.28
C ASN A 335 -8.93 -8.76 -10.27
N MET A 336 -9.58 -8.88 -11.42
CA MET A 336 -10.75 -9.74 -11.62
C MET A 336 -10.29 -11.03 -12.29
N VAL A 337 -10.53 -12.18 -11.66
CA VAL A 337 -9.97 -13.46 -12.10
C VAL A 337 -11.08 -14.43 -12.45
N ALA A 338 -11.10 -14.90 -13.69
CA ALA A 338 -11.91 -16.04 -14.11
C ALA A 338 -11.02 -17.29 -14.17
N ARG A 339 -11.23 -18.24 -13.26
CA ARG A 339 -10.43 -19.46 -13.16
C ARG A 339 -11.27 -20.69 -13.48
N ASN A 340 -10.84 -21.49 -14.45
CA ASN A 340 -11.55 -22.72 -14.81
C ASN A 340 -11.36 -23.78 -13.72
N LEU A 341 -12.45 -24.31 -13.19
CA LEU A 341 -12.44 -25.34 -12.14
C LEU A 341 -11.81 -26.67 -12.61
N ASP A 342 -11.83 -26.94 -13.91
CA ASP A 342 -11.33 -28.18 -14.50
C ASP A 342 -9.86 -28.09 -14.98
N ASN A 343 -9.36 -26.87 -15.17
CA ASN A 343 -7.97 -26.60 -15.56
C ASN A 343 -7.47 -25.28 -14.94
N PRO A 344 -7.35 -25.20 -13.61
CA PRO A 344 -7.25 -23.93 -12.90
C PRO A 344 -5.96 -23.17 -13.14
N LEU A 345 -4.86 -23.85 -13.49
CA LEU A 345 -3.56 -23.18 -13.66
C LEU A 345 -3.28 -22.76 -15.11
N TYR A 346 -3.82 -23.46 -16.12
CA TYR A 346 -3.57 -23.10 -17.52
C TYR A 346 -4.75 -22.40 -18.20
N ASP A 347 -5.99 -22.60 -17.72
CA ASP A 347 -7.20 -21.93 -18.22
C ASP A 347 -7.73 -20.95 -17.16
N VAL A 348 -6.94 -19.89 -16.98
CA VAL A 348 -7.23 -18.74 -16.12
C VAL A 348 -7.00 -17.48 -16.93
N VAL A 349 -7.89 -16.50 -16.77
CA VAL A 349 -7.81 -15.20 -17.42
C VAL A 349 -8.12 -14.11 -16.41
N THR A 350 -7.35 -13.04 -16.46
CA THR A 350 -7.39 -11.93 -15.52
C THR A 350 -7.66 -10.64 -16.25
N GLN A 351 -8.36 -9.72 -15.60
CA GLN A 351 -8.57 -8.39 -16.11
C GLN A 351 -8.67 -7.40 -14.96
N GLN A 352 -8.04 -6.24 -15.09
CA GLN A 352 -8.17 -5.21 -14.07
C GLN A 352 -9.51 -4.47 -14.20
N SER A 353 -10.20 -4.19 -13.10
CA SER A 353 -11.35 -3.30 -13.12
C SER A 353 -10.93 -1.88 -13.52
N GLY A 354 -11.62 -1.30 -14.50
CA GLY A 354 -11.32 0.02 -15.05
C GLY A 354 -10.14 0.07 -16.02
N ASN A 355 -9.65 -1.07 -16.52
CA ASN A 355 -8.48 -1.15 -17.41
C ASN A 355 -8.54 -0.23 -18.64
N LEU A 356 -9.73 0.00 -19.21
CA LEU A 356 -9.90 0.84 -20.40
C LEU A 356 -9.86 2.34 -20.08
N THR A 357 -10.31 2.74 -18.90
CA THR A 357 -10.31 4.15 -18.48
C THR A 357 -9.05 4.54 -17.74
N GLN A 358 -8.33 3.58 -17.16
CA GLN A 358 -7.08 3.77 -16.42
C GLN A 358 -7.19 4.79 -15.28
N GLY A 359 -8.41 5.02 -14.79
CA GLY A 359 -8.72 6.07 -13.81
C GLY A 359 -8.68 7.51 -14.35
N LEU A 360 -8.50 7.72 -15.66
CA LEU A 360 -8.42 9.05 -16.28
C LEU A 360 -9.76 9.80 -16.28
N VAL A 361 -10.88 9.09 -16.18
CA VAL A 361 -12.24 9.66 -16.21
C VAL A 361 -13.03 9.43 -14.91
N GLY A 362 -12.32 9.12 -13.82
CA GLY A 362 -12.89 8.80 -12.51
C GLY A 362 -12.92 7.30 -12.20
N PRO A 363 -13.57 6.89 -11.10
CA PRO A 363 -13.78 5.48 -10.77
C PRO A 363 -14.61 4.78 -11.86
N ASP A 364 -14.13 3.62 -12.27
CA ASP A 364 -14.69 2.71 -13.27
C ASP A 364 -14.50 1.26 -12.80
N GLY A 365 -15.58 0.62 -12.38
CA GLY A 365 -15.54 -0.74 -11.86
C GLY A 365 -15.61 -1.81 -12.95
N LYS A 366 -15.76 -1.40 -14.21
CA LYS A 366 -16.07 -2.33 -15.30
C LYS A 366 -14.89 -3.22 -15.62
N PHE A 367 -15.20 -4.47 -15.94
CA PHE A 367 -14.25 -5.42 -16.49
C PHE A 367 -14.93 -6.29 -17.54
N THR A 368 -14.12 -6.77 -18.49
CA THR A 368 -14.53 -7.79 -19.45
C THR A 368 -13.39 -8.78 -19.61
N ILE A 369 -13.70 -10.05 -19.35
CA ILE A 369 -12.79 -11.19 -19.49
C ILE A 369 -13.28 -11.98 -20.71
N ASN A 370 -12.47 -12.01 -21.77
CA ASN A 370 -12.77 -12.72 -23.01
C ASN A 370 -12.05 -14.07 -23.11
N GLY A 371 -12.26 -14.78 -24.21
CA GLY A 371 -11.45 -15.96 -24.57
C GLY A 371 -11.68 -17.19 -23.69
N LEU A 372 -12.82 -17.26 -22.98
CA LEU A 372 -13.16 -18.37 -22.11
C LEU A 372 -13.54 -19.61 -22.95
N THR A 373 -12.97 -20.75 -22.58
CA THR A 373 -13.19 -22.04 -23.26
C THR A 373 -14.67 -22.43 -23.20
N PRO A 374 -15.38 -22.59 -24.34
CA PRO A 374 -16.77 -23.01 -24.33
C PRO A 374 -16.98 -24.34 -23.59
N GLY A 375 -18.00 -24.39 -22.73
CA GLY A 375 -18.27 -25.52 -21.84
C GLY A 375 -17.41 -25.55 -20.57
N GLY A 376 -16.37 -24.72 -20.48
CA GLY A 376 -15.57 -24.54 -19.27
C GLY A 376 -16.40 -23.96 -18.12
N ARG A 377 -16.06 -24.37 -16.89
CA ARG A 377 -16.77 -23.96 -15.67
C ARG A 377 -15.87 -23.02 -14.88
N TYR A 378 -16.19 -21.74 -14.89
CA TYR A 378 -15.34 -20.72 -14.28
C TYR A 378 -15.89 -20.26 -12.95
N VAL A 379 -15.01 -20.09 -11.97
CA VAL A 379 -15.27 -19.20 -10.83
C VAL A 379 -14.76 -17.81 -11.18
N LEU A 380 -15.48 -16.78 -10.74
CA LEU A 380 -15.08 -15.40 -10.84
C LEU A 380 -14.83 -14.88 -9.42
N TYR A 381 -13.70 -14.23 -9.19
CA TYR A 381 -13.38 -13.63 -7.89
C TYR A 381 -12.50 -12.39 -8.08
N MET A 382 -12.36 -11.60 -7.00
CA MET A 382 -11.44 -10.47 -6.96
C MET A 382 -10.28 -10.73 -6.02
N GLU A 383 -9.11 -10.19 -6.37
CA GLU A 383 -7.94 -10.21 -5.51
C GLU A 383 -7.13 -8.93 -5.66
N THR A 384 -6.37 -8.59 -4.62
CA THR A 384 -5.43 -7.48 -4.68
C THR A 384 -4.25 -7.85 -5.58
N ILE A 385 -3.86 -6.93 -6.46
CA ILE A 385 -2.62 -7.04 -7.20
C ILE A 385 -1.45 -6.87 -6.22
N LYS A 386 -0.53 -7.83 -6.19
CA LYS A 386 0.49 -7.94 -5.13
C LYS A 386 1.65 -6.98 -5.32
N ALA A 387 2.14 -6.83 -6.54
CA ALA A 387 3.23 -5.91 -6.90
C ALA A 387 3.31 -5.75 -8.43
N GLY A 388 4.10 -4.77 -8.89
CA GLY A 388 4.30 -4.45 -10.31
C GLY A 388 3.48 -3.24 -10.77
N GLY A 389 3.77 -2.72 -11.96
CA GLY A 389 3.03 -1.59 -12.55
C GLY A 389 1.88 -2.08 -13.44
N TYR A 390 0.66 -1.59 -13.22
CA TYR A 390 -0.54 -1.99 -14.00
C TYR A 390 -1.22 -0.77 -14.64
N PRO A 391 -2.03 -0.96 -15.70
CA PRO A 391 -2.65 0.14 -16.46
C PRO A 391 -3.50 1.07 -15.61
N THR A 392 -4.31 0.50 -14.71
CA THR A 392 -5.07 1.26 -13.73
C THR A 392 -4.30 1.24 -12.42
N ARG A 393 -4.27 2.38 -11.73
CA ARG A 393 -3.66 2.47 -10.40
C ARG A 393 -4.25 1.39 -9.51
N GLN A 394 -3.39 0.52 -9.00
CA GLN A 394 -3.78 -0.56 -8.10
C GLN A 394 -4.41 0.04 -6.85
N THR A 395 -5.46 -0.60 -6.38
CA THR A 395 -6.18 -0.21 -5.17
C THR A 395 -6.12 -1.36 -4.16
N ALA A 396 -6.23 -1.01 -2.88
CA ALA A 396 -6.28 -2.01 -1.82
C ALA A 396 -7.68 -2.63 -1.77
N LEU A 397 -7.76 -3.90 -1.42
CA LEU A 397 -9.04 -4.54 -1.10
C LEU A 397 -9.70 -3.79 0.08
N LEU A 398 -10.88 -3.19 -0.15
CA LEU A 398 -11.61 -2.45 0.90
C LEU A 398 -12.37 -3.35 1.86
N SER A 399 -12.71 -4.57 1.43
CA SER A 399 -13.44 -5.55 2.22
C SER A 399 -12.70 -6.89 2.30
N GLU A 400 -13.43 -8.00 2.45
CA GLU A 400 -12.90 -9.35 2.21
C GLU A 400 -12.95 -9.70 0.71
N ALA A 401 -12.07 -10.62 0.30
CA ALA A 401 -12.13 -11.18 -1.04
C ALA A 401 -13.30 -12.16 -1.09
N GLU A 402 -13.93 -12.28 -2.25
CA GLU A 402 -15.09 -13.16 -2.41
C GLU A 402 -15.22 -13.75 -3.81
N TYR A 403 -15.99 -14.81 -3.90
CA TYR A 403 -16.41 -15.39 -5.16
C TYR A 403 -17.75 -14.77 -5.58
N TRP A 404 -17.87 -14.52 -6.87
CA TRP A 404 -19.17 -14.21 -7.46
C TRP A 404 -20.12 -15.39 -7.34
N ASN A 405 -21.39 -15.10 -7.06
CA ASN A 405 -22.47 -16.09 -7.16
C ASN A 405 -23.79 -15.50 -7.69
N SER A 406 -24.72 -16.38 -8.02
CA SER A 406 -26.02 -15.99 -8.58
C SER A 406 -26.94 -15.20 -7.63
N ASN A 407 -26.62 -15.16 -6.34
CA ASN A 407 -27.29 -14.34 -5.33
C ASN A 407 -26.44 -13.12 -4.93
N GLU A 408 -25.60 -12.63 -5.85
CA GLU A 408 -24.69 -11.50 -5.60
C GLU A 408 -25.38 -10.33 -4.89
N SER A 409 -24.81 -9.90 -3.78
CA SER A 409 -25.24 -8.72 -3.02
C SER A 409 -24.14 -8.26 -2.08
N SER A 410 -24.18 -7.01 -1.64
CA SER A 410 -23.28 -6.56 -0.58
C SER A 410 -23.59 -7.11 0.82
N ASN A 411 -24.60 -7.95 1.02
CA ASN A 411 -25.01 -8.38 2.36
C ASN A 411 -24.38 -9.73 2.76
N PRO A 412 -23.45 -9.76 3.75
CA PRO A 412 -22.75 -10.98 4.16
C PRO A 412 -23.64 -12.13 4.67
N ALA A 413 -24.88 -11.83 5.05
CA ALA A 413 -25.84 -12.83 5.51
C ALA A 413 -26.47 -13.64 4.36
N SER A 414 -26.63 -13.02 3.19
CA SER A 414 -27.24 -13.63 2.00
C SER A 414 -26.22 -13.98 0.91
N ASP A 415 -25.09 -13.28 0.92
CA ASP A 415 -23.98 -13.48 0.02
C ASP A 415 -22.71 -13.68 0.84
N ARG A 416 -22.11 -14.87 0.79
CA ARG A 416 -20.94 -15.18 1.62
C ARG A 416 -19.72 -15.26 0.74
N ALA A 417 -18.58 -14.82 1.26
CA ALA A 417 -17.31 -14.81 0.54
C ALA A 417 -16.94 -16.14 -0.16
N CYS A 418 -17.33 -17.28 0.42
CA CYS A 418 -17.06 -18.61 -0.13
C CYS A 418 -18.17 -19.22 -0.99
N ASP A 419 -19.35 -18.59 -1.06
CA ASP A 419 -20.43 -19.04 -1.90
C ASP A 419 -20.11 -18.66 -3.35
N PHE A 420 -20.14 -19.64 -4.26
CA PHE A 420 -19.85 -19.41 -5.67
C PHE A 420 -20.87 -20.10 -6.56
N THR A 421 -21.17 -19.51 -7.71
CA THR A 421 -21.94 -20.16 -8.78
C THR A 421 -21.04 -20.29 -10.00
N PRO A 422 -20.70 -21.51 -10.47
CA PRO A 422 -19.89 -21.68 -11.67
C PRO A 422 -20.55 -21.03 -12.89
N ILE A 423 -19.80 -20.19 -13.59
CA ILE A 423 -20.20 -19.61 -14.86
C ILE A 423 -19.78 -20.56 -15.97
N ILE A 424 -20.77 -21.10 -16.71
CA ILE A 424 -20.50 -21.93 -17.88
C ILE A 424 -20.29 -21.03 -19.08
N ALA A 425 -19.07 -21.04 -19.64
CA ALA A 425 -18.75 -20.27 -20.84
C ALA A 425 -19.44 -20.86 -22.07
N GLU A 426 -19.98 -19.99 -22.94
CA GLU A 426 -20.66 -20.37 -24.17
C GLU A 426 -20.08 -19.55 -25.33
N ALA A 427 -19.82 -20.20 -26.46
CA ALA A 427 -19.22 -19.56 -27.62
C ALA A 427 -20.07 -18.37 -28.14
N GLY A 428 -19.44 -17.21 -28.29
CA GLY A 428 -20.08 -15.97 -28.75
C GLY A 428 -21.03 -15.34 -27.74
N VAL A 429 -21.05 -15.81 -26.49
CA VAL A 429 -21.96 -15.32 -25.44
C VAL A 429 -21.15 -14.66 -24.32
N THR A 430 -21.53 -13.43 -23.98
CA THR A 430 -21.05 -12.72 -22.79
C THR A 430 -22.01 -12.95 -21.63
N LYS A 431 -21.53 -13.59 -20.56
CA LYS A 431 -22.25 -13.72 -19.29
C LYS A 431 -22.06 -12.44 -18.47
N GLN A 432 -23.12 -11.99 -17.81
CA GLN A 432 -23.07 -10.81 -16.93
C GLN A 432 -22.86 -11.28 -15.49
N ALA A 433 -21.89 -10.68 -14.80
CA ALA A 433 -21.52 -11.01 -13.43
C ALA A 433 -20.97 -9.75 -12.74
N ASP A 434 -21.88 -8.89 -12.28
CA ASP A 434 -21.50 -7.79 -11.38
C ASP A 434 -21.09 -8.35 -10.03
N ILE A 435 -20.14 -7.70 -9.35
CA ILE A 435 -19.66 -8.08 -8.01
C ILE A 435 -19.81 -6.87 -7.08
N TYR A 436 -20.24 -7.13 -5.84
CA TYR A 436 -20.33 -6.13 -4.78
C TYR A 436 -19.46 -6.54 -3.62
N PHE A 437 -18.60 -5.65 -3.12
CA PHE A 437 -17.90 -5.91 -1.87
C PHE A 437 -18.89 -6.22 -0.74
N ASN A 438 -18.69 -7.35 -0.10
CA ASN A 438 -19.45 -7.77 1.05
C ASN A 438 -19.28 -6.78 2.22
N GLY A 439 -20.39 -6.31 2.78
CA GLY A 439 -20.43 -5.42 3.93
C GLY A 439 -21.84 -4.97 4.26
N TYR A 440 -22.24 -5.11 5.52
CA TYR A 440 -23.56 -4.67 5.96
C TYR A 440 -23.72 -3.16 5.75
N SER A 441 -24.87 -2.75 5.20
CA SER A 441 -25.27 -1.35 5.04
C SER A 441 -25.89 -0.76 6.31
N ASP A 442 -26.00 -1.55 7.38
CA ASP A 442 -26.55 -1.17 8.67
C ASP A 442 -25.59 -1.49 9.82
N GLY A 443 -25.85 -0.91 11.00
CA GLY A 443 -24.94 -1.00 12.12
C GLY A 443 -23.69 -0.15 11.90
N ILE A 444 -22.55 -0.66 12.33
CA ILE A 444 -21.27 0.06 12.23
C ILE A 444 -20.84 0.14 10.77
N GLN A 445 -20.50 1.34 10.30
CA GLN A 445 -19.94 1.54 8.96
C GLN A 445 -18.44 1.79 9.02
N TYR A 446 -17.70 1.22 8.08
CA TYR A 446 -16.25 1.17 8.08
C TYR A 446 -15.72 1.63 6.71
N THR A 447 -15.06 2.79 6.66
CA THR A 447 -14.68 3.44 5.40
C THR A 447 -13.19 3.79 5.37
N PRO A 448 -12.36 3.02 4.67
CA PRO A 448 -10.96 3.38 4.46
C PRO A 448 -10.80 4.66 3.61
N LEU A 449 -9.95 5.58 4.07
CA LEU A 449 -9.59 6.81 3.37
C LEU A 449 -8.27 6.62 2.60
N VAL A 450 -8.39 6.25 1.32
CA VAL A 450 -7.23 5.90 0.48
C VAL A 450 -6.32 7.12 0.25
N SER A 451 -5.01 6.98 0.52
CA SER A 451 -3.98 8.03 0.33
C SER A 451 -4.13 9.29 1.22
N ALA A 452 -4.83 9.19 2.35
CA ALA A 452 -5.02 10.30 3.29
C ALA A 452 -4.71 9.86 4.74
N PHE A 453 -3.97 10.69 5.48
CA PHE A 453 -3.67 10.46 6.89
C PHE A 453 -4.28 11.56 7.76
N VAL A 454 -5.26 11.21 8.57
CA VAL A 454 -5.89 12.08 9.55
C VAL A 454 -4.97 12.24 10.76
N LEU A 455 -4.73 13.49 11.15
CA LEU A 455 -3.93 13.88 12.31
C LEU A 455 -4.81 14.05 13.54
N ASP A 456 -6.00 14.62 13.37
CA ASP A 456 -6.97 14.81 14.45
C ASP A 456 -8.41 14.83 13.94
N HIS A 457 -9.34 14.46 14.82
CA HIS A 457 -10.77 14.44 14.57
C HIS A 457 -11.52 15.24 15.63
N ALA A 458 -12.27 16.23 15.18
CA ALA A 458 -12.99 17.09 16.10
C ALA A 458 -14.03 16.30 16.90
N LYS A 459 -14.15 16.63 18.19
CA LYS A 459 -15.06 15.97 19.13
C LYS A 459 -16.55 16.05 18.72
N ASN A 460 -16.93 16.91 17.78
CA ASN A 460 -18.28 16.91 17.20
C ASN A 460 -18.58 15.70 16.28
N GLY A 461 -17.59 14.88 15.94
CA GLY A 461 -17.75 13.68 15.12
C GLY A 461 -17.87 13.91 13.62
N LYS A 462 -17.79 15.17 13.15
CA LYS A 462 -18.19 15.55 11.79
C LYS A 462 -17.05 15.93 10.88
N ARG A 463 -15.89 16.25 11.47
CA ARG A 463 -14.75 16.80 10.72
C ARG A 463 -13.44 16.30 11.29
N ALA A 464 -12.54 15.98 10.38
CA ALA A 464 -11.16 15.62 10.69
C ALA A 464 -10.20 16.50 9.88
N MET A 465 -8.98 16.67 10.40
CA MET A 465 -7.90 17.35 9.69
C MET A 465 -6.76 16.36 9.48
N GLY A 466 -6.15 16.41 8.29
CA GLY A 466 -5.08 15.50 7.94
C GLY A 466 -4.17 16.04 6.86
N ILE A 467 -3.29 15.16 6.38
CA ILE A 467 -2.34 15.41 5.31
C ILE A 467 -2.42 14.33 4.24
N ALA A 468 -2.37 14.75 2.98
CA ALA A 468 -2.17 13.91 1.81
C ALA A 468 -0.85 14.32 1.16
N GLY A 469 0.20 13.52 1.37
CA GLY A 469 1.57 13.94 1.07
C GLY A 469 1.96 15.15 1.94
N THR A 470 2.17 16.31 1.31
CA THR A 470 2.45 17.58 2.01
C THR A 470 1.24 18.51 2.08
N THR A 471 0.11 18.13 1.49
CA THR A 471 -1.08 18.99 1.38
C THR A 471 -2.01 18.77 2.56
N PRO A 472 -2.32 19.80 3.37
CA PRO A 472 -3.33 19.68 4.42
C PRO A 472 -4.74 19.61 3.84
N PHE A 473 -5.61 18.80 4.45
CA PHE A 473 -7.02 18.69 4.08
C PHE A 473 -7.95 18.73 5.31
N LEU A 474 -9.21 19.08 5.06
CA LEU A 474 -10.33 18.79 5.96
C LEU A 474 -11.18 17.67 5.38
N TYR A 475 -11.46 16.65 6.20
CA TYR A 475 -12.41 15.60 5.90
C TYR A 475 -13.76 15.94 6.54
N ASP A 476 -14.85 15.79 5.79
CA ASP A 476 -16.22 15.88 6.28
C ASP A 476 -16.84 14.48 6.31
N SER A 477 -16.95 13.89 7.50
CA SER A 477 -17.47 12.52 7.68
C SER A 477 -18.95 12.41 7.29
N THR A 478 -19.69 13.52 7.31
CA THR A 478 -21.11 13.52 6.92
C THR A 478 -21.32 13.43 5.41
N LYS A 479 -20.31 13.84 4.64
CA LYS A 479 -20.31 13.78 3.18
C LYS A 479 -19.37 12.71 2.62
N LYS A 480 -18.57 12.09 3.50
CA LYS A 480 -17.46 11.19 3.13
C LYS A 480 -16.56 11.82 2.06
N ALA A 481 -16.19 13.09 2.28
CA ALA A 481 -15.50 13.92 1.29
C ALA A 481 -14.29 14.65 1.88
N LEU A 482 -13.21 14.72 1.08
CA LEU A 482 -11.99 15.47 1.38
C LEU A 482 -12.04 16.84 0.72
N PHE A 483 -11.63 17.87 1.46
CA PHE A 483 -11.50 19.25 0.99
C PHE A 483 -10.05 19.68 1.20
N GLU A 484 -9.30 19.83 0.12
CA GLU A 484 -7.95 20.39 0.20
C GLU A 484 -8.01 21.81 0.74
N LEU A 485 -7.07 22.12 1.62
CA LEU A 485 -6.90 23.46 2.14
C LEU A 485 -5.65 24.09 1.53
N HIS A 486 -5.84 25.25 0.90
CA HIS A 486 -4.75 26.06 0.37
C HIS A 486 -4.69 27.38 1.17
N PRO A 487 -3.95 27.44 2.29
CA PRO A 487 -3.86 28.66 3.07
C PRO A 487 -3.19 29.75 2.22
N ALA A 488 -3.82 30.92 2.15
CA ALA A 488 -3.26 32.04 1.39
C ALA A 488 -1.92 32.52 2.00
N GLY A 489 -0.82 32.39 1.23
CA GLY A 489 0.38 33.21 1.40
C GLY A 489 1.49 32.74 2.34
N ASN A 490 1.42 31.56 2.99
CA ASN A 490 2.56 30.92 3.68
C ASN A 490 2.36 29.39 3.87
N ALA A 491 3.47 28.64 3.91
CA ALA A 491 3.55 27.19 4.03
C ALA A 491 3.12 26.69 5.42
N VAL A 492 1.98 26.01 5.51
CA VAL A 492 1.65 25.18 6.67
C VAL A 492 2.51 23.93 6.61
N VAL A 493 3.30 23.69 7.65
CA VAL A 493 4.09 22.47 7.80
C VAL A 493 3.27 21.51 8.64
N ALA A 494 2.34 20.80 8.01
CA ALA A 494 1.45 19.89 8.71
C ALA A 494 2.17 18.58 9.08
N GLY A 495 3.04 18.62 10.09
CA GLY A 495 3.56 17.42 10.77
C GLY A 495 2.70 16.96 11.95
N HIS A 496 1.88 17.86 12.47
CA HIS A 496 0.95 17.64 13.58
C HIS A 496 -0.18 18.68 13.49
N ALA A 497 -1.40 18.29 13.84
CA ALA A 497 -2.56 19.19 13.91
C ALA A 497 -3.49 18.76 15.04
N THR A 498 -4.22 19.71 15.62
CA THR A 498 -5.29 19.47 16.61
C THR A 498 -6.45 20.42 16.31
N MET A 499 -7.69 20.03 16.62
CA MET A 499 -8.90 20.76 16.32
C MET A 499 -9.68 21.05 17.60
N ASN A 500 -10.28 22.23 17.66
CA ASN A 500 -11.26 22.48 18.71
C ASN A 500 -12.52 21.62 18.48
N LYS A 501 -13.31 21.39 19.53
CA LYS A 501 -14.50 20.54 19.53
C LYS A 501 -15.41 20.65 18.31
N ASN A 502 -15.61 21.87 17.81
CA ASN A 502 -16.53 22.16 16.70
C ASN A 502 -15.87 22.29 15.33
N ALA A 503 -14.57 21.97 15.19
CA ALA A 503 -13.82 22.08 13.94
C ALA A 503 -13.88 23.47 13.31
N THR A 504 -13.78 24.51 14.13
CA THR A 504 -13.75 25.92 13.70
C THR A 504 -12.36 26.51 13.72
N LYS A 505 -11.47 25.94 14.53
CA LYS A 505 -10.07 26.31 14.67
C LYS A 505 -9.22 25.04 14.65
N ALA A 506 -8.03 25.14 14.08
CA ALA A 506 -7.02 24.10 14.16
C ALA A 506 -5.68 24.66 14.65
N GLY A 507 -4.96 23.90 15.45
CA GLY A 507 -3.59 24.16 15.86
C GLY A 507 -2.67 23.55 14.82
N VAL A 508 -1.76 24.34 14.26
CA VAL A 508 -0.82 23.93 13.21
C VAL A 508 0.55 24.57 13.40
N MET A 509 1.51 24.21 12.55
CA MET A 509 2.85 24.79 12.50
C MET A 509 3.03 25.64 11.24
N ALA A 510 3.64 26.82 11.37
CA ALA A 510 3.97 27.68 10.23
C ALA A 510 5.22 28.54 10.50
N ASP A 511 5.98 28.86 9.45
CA ASP A 511 7.08 29.84 9.50
C ASP A 511 6.57 31.22 9.06
N PHE A 512 6.34 32.10 10.04
CA PHE A 512 5.90 33.48 9.79
C PHE A 512 7.06 34.43 9.46
N SER A 513 8.31 34.04 9.74
CA SER A 513 9.49 34.89 9.60
C SER A 513 10.33 34.61 8.35
N GLY A 514 10.15 33.45 7.72
CA GLY A 514 10.94 32.99 6.58
C GLY A 514 12.39 32.64 6.94
N ASN A 515 12.69 32.38 8.22
CA ASN A 515 14.03 32.05 8.69
C ASN A 515 14.29 30.52 8.72
N GLY A 516 13.31 29.71 8.31
CA GLY A 516 13.38 28.25 8.35
C GLY A 516 13.05 27.64 9.71
N ILE A 517 12.57 28.44 10.68
CA ILE A 517 12.10 27.98 11.99
C ILE A 517 10.61 28.28 12.12
N SER A 518 9.81 27.22 12.13
CA SER A 518 8.35 27.31 12.29
C SER A 518 7.95 27.45 13.76
N ASN A 519 6.76 28.00 14.02
CA ASN A 519 6.18 28.07 15.36
C ASN A 519 4.69 27.77 15.39
N ALA A 520 4.18 27.50 16.60
CA ALA A 520 2.80 27.09 16.79
C ALA A 520 1.83 28.22 16.38
N ALA A 521 0.74 27.84 15.72
CA ALA A 521 -0.26 28.75 15.19
C ALA A 521 -1.67 28.20 15.39
N ILE A 522 -2.64 29.11 15.44
CA ILE A 522 -4.06 28.79 15.28
C ILE A 522 -4.49 29.20 13.87
N TRP A 523 -5.06 28.26 13.13
CA TRP A 523 -5.78 28.46 11.89
C TRP A 523 -7.27 28.57 12.16
N ASP A 524 -7.86 29.74 11.91
CA ASP A 524 -9.32 29.90 11.86
C ASP A 524 -9.85 29.35 10.53
N LEU A 525 -10.50 28.19 10.58
CA LEU A 525 -10.95 27.44 9.40
C LEU A 525 -12.14 28.08 8.68
N ARG A 526 -12.77 29.11 9.27
CA ARG A 526 -13.90 29.83 8.64
C ARG A 526 -13.43 31.03 7.83
N SER A 527 -12.43 31.74 8.34
CA SER A 527 -11.87 32.93 7.72
C SER A 527 -10.59 32.67 6.95
N ASP A 528 -10.08 31.44 7.00
CA ASP A 528 -8.80 31.01 6.43
C ASP A 528 -7.61 31.84 6.94
N LYS A 529 -7.63 32.19 8.23
CA LYS A 529 -6.62 33.06 8.85
C LYS A 529 -5.72 32.30 9.79
N LEU A 530 -4.41 32.34 9.53
CA LEU A 530 -3.37 31.88 10.44
C LEU A 530 -2.96 32.97 11.44
N THR A 531 -2.84 32.60 12.71
CA THR A 531 -2.43 33.48 13.82
C THR A 531 -1.34 32.79 14.61
N SER A 532 -0.14 33.38 14.64
CA SER A 532 0.98 32.88 15.44
C SER A 532 0.66 32.92 16.94
N LEU A 533 1.04 31.87 17.66
CA LEU A 533 0.95 31.81 19.13
C LEU A 533 2.17 32.41 19.82
N GLY A 534 3.19 32.80 19.06
CA GLY A 534 4.49 33.26 19.56
C GLY A 534 5.42 32.10 19.87
N ASP A 535 6.42 32.37 20.70
CA ASP A 535 7.44 31.44 21.16
C ASP A 535 8.05 31.98 22.47
N LEU A 536 8.92 31.20 23.12
CA LEU A 536 9.57 31.58 24.38
C LEU A 536 11.03 32.06 24.21
N ASN A 537 11.58 32.05 22.99
CA ASN A 537 13.02 32.24 22.73
C ASN A 537 13.36 33.29 21.66
N GLY A 538 12.37 34.07 21.19
CA GLY A 538 12.50 35.02 20.09
C GLY A 538 12.61 34.39 18.69
N ASN A 539 12.11 33.18 18.49
CA ASN A 539 12.25 32.35 17.27
C ASN A 539 13.72 32.18 16.81
N SER A 540 14.63 32.05 17.78
CA SER A 540 16.09 32.01 17.54
C SER A 540 16.64 30.61 17.33
N CYS A 541 15.96 29.60 17.85
CA CYS A 541 16.33 28.18 17.83
C CYS A 541 15.09 27.31 18.05
N GLY A 542 15.22 25.99 17.90
CA GLY A 542 14.11 25.07 18.09
C GLY A 542 14.52 23.61 18.07
N GLY A 543 13.54 22.73 18.28
CA GLY A 543 13.72 21.28 18.12
C GLY A 543 13.64 20.87 16.66
N SER A 544 14.58 20.01 16.23
CA SER A 544 14.61 19.48 14.86
C SER A 544 13.88 18.14 14.76
N GLY A 545 13.07 17.97 13.71
CA GLY A 545 12.35 16.73 13.41
C GLY A 545 12.13 16.52 11.91
N GLN A 546 11.31 15.53 11.54
CA GLN A 546 10.97 15.24 10.13
C GLN A 546 10.29 16.42 9.42
N SER A 547 9.60 17.28 10.17
CA SER A 547 8.94 18.50 9.69
C SER A 547 9.85 19.74 9.74
N GLY A 548 11.16 19.57 9.93
CA GLY A 548 12.12 20.67 10.07
C GLY A 548 12.27 21.16 11.51
N THR A 549 12.74 22.39 11.66
CA THR A 549 13.03 23.00 12.96
C THR A 549 11.86 23.86 13.43
N ASN A 550 11.44 23.67 14.68
CA ASN A 550 10.31 24.40 15.26
C ASN A 550 10.66 24.98 16.63
N SER A 551 10.34 26.25 16.89
CA SER A 551 10.56 26.92 18.19
C SER A 551 9.51 26.59 19.25
N SER A 552 8.37 26.05 18.82
CA SER A 552 7.32 25.45 19.65
C SER A 552 6.57 24.38 18.85
N TYR A 553 5.76 23.54 19.50
CA TYR A 553 4.86 22.56 18.87
C TYR A 553 3.53 22.54 19.60
N VAL A 554 2.43 22.64 18.86
CA VAL A 554 1.09 22.47 19.41
C VAL A 554 0.73 20.99 19.53
N TRP A 555 0.20 20.59 20.69
CA TRP A 555 -0.27 19.22 20.93
C TRP A 555 -1.79 19.14 21.08
N ASP A 556 -2.42 20.08 21.80
CA ASP A 556 -3.87 20.04 22.02
C ASP A 556 -4.47 21.42 22.33
N MET A 557 -5.80 21.54 22.27
CA MET A 557 -6.54 22.77 22.59
C MET A 557 -7.90 22.53 23.26
N ASP A 558 -8.39 23.53 23.99
CA ASP A 558 -9.71 23.47 24.62
C ASP A 558 -10.87 23.52 23.60
N ASP A 559 -12.11 23.28 24.05
CA ASP A 559 -13.29 23.20 23.19
C ASP A 559 -13.51 24.45 22.31
N ASN A 560 -13.05 25.61 22.81
CA ASN A 560 -13.20 26.91 22.15
C ASN A 560 -12.00 27.28 21.28
N GLY A 561 -10.87 26.56 21.40
CA GLY A 561 -9.58 26.95 20.87
C GLY A 561 -9.11 28.31 21.40
N ASP A 562 -9.43 28.63 22.65
CA ASP A 562 -9.00 29.86 23.34
C ASP A 562 -7.82 29.59 24.30
N THR A 563 -7.57 28.31 24.60
CA THR A 563 -6.39 27.80 25.30
C THR A 563 -5.73 26.70 24.47
N VAL A 564 -4.41 26.74 24.33
CA VAL A 564 -3.62 25.78 23.56
C VAL A 564 -2.42 25.35 24.39
N VAL A 565 -2.07 24.07 24.34
CA VAL A 565 -0.91 23.53 25.06
C VAL A 565 0.08 22.86 24.12
N GLY A 566 1.33 22.77 24.57
CA GLY A 566 2.29 21.99 23.82
C GLY A 566 3.72 22.02 24.36
N THR A 567 4.67 21.92 23.44
CA THR A 567 6.12 21.96 23.71
C THR A 567 6.71 23.28 23.23
N ALA A 568 7.59 23.89 24.00
CA ALA A 568 8.37 25.05 23.61
C ALA A 568 9.85 24.79 23.88
N TYR A 569 10.71 25.52 23.16
CA TYR A 569 12.15 25.37 23.24
C TYR A 569 12.82 26.63 23.77
N LEU A 570 13.83 26.47 24.62
CA LEU A 570 14.59 27.54 25.26
C LEU A 570 16.09 27.28 25.11
N ASP A 571 16.90 28.33 24.94
CA ASP A 571 18.36 28.26 25.12
C ASP A 571 18.69 28.70 26.55
N THR A 572 18.88 27.74 27.45
CA THR A 572 19.09 28.07 28.87
C THR A 572 20.55 28.37 29.22
N ASP A 573 21.50 27.92 28.39
CA ASP A 573 22.93 28.04 28.65
C ASP A 573 23.68 28.93 27.63
N GLY A 574 22.98 29.45 26.62
CA GLY A 574 23.48 30.39 25.63
C GLY A 574 24.33 29.75 24.53
N ASN A 575 24.24 28.43 24.35
CA ASN A 575 25.06 27.69 23.39
C ASN A 575 24.46 27.69 21.95
N GLY A 576 23.25 28.23 21.77
CA GLY A 576 22.52 28.30 20.50
C GLY A 576 21.71 27.04 20.16
N ALA A 577 21.82 25.98 20.94
CA ALA A 577 20.98 24.78 20.88
C ALA A 577 19.89 24.86 21.95
N CYS A 578 18.69 24.36 21.62
CA CYS A 578 17.50 24.50 22.46
C CYS A 578 16.78 23.17 22.67
N GLN A 579 17.51 22.06 22.58
CA GLN A 579 16.98 20.71 22.66
C GLN A 579 17.89 19.79 23.49
N SER A 580 18.70 20.38 24.37
CA SER A 580 19.63 19.65 25.23
C SER A 580 18.89 18.95 26.35
N ALA A 581 19.13 17.65 26.48
CA ALA A 581 18.61 16.83 27.55
C ALA A 581 19.06 17.34 28.93
N PHE A 582 18.16 17.33 29.92
CA PHE A 582 18.44 17.68 31.32
C PHE A 582 18.87 19.14 31.55
N LYS A 583 18.53 20.04 30.61
CA LYS A 583 18.89 21.46 30.68
C LYS A 583 17.71 22.40 30.93
N ASP A 584 16.48 21.90 30.99
CA ASP A 584 15.26 22.72 30.96
C ASP A 584 15.09 23.50 29.64
N GLU A 585 15.60 22.94 28.54
CA GLU A 585 15.48 23.53 27.19
C GLU A 585 14.24 23.07 26.44
N ILE A 586 13.64 21.94 26.83
CA ILE A 586 12.43 21.39 26.21
C ILE A 586 11.34 21.42 27.29
N VAL A 587 10.45 22.41 27.19
CA VAL A 587 9.52 22.77 28.28
C VAL A 587 8.06 22.73 27.82
N PRO A 588 7.11 22.47 28.73
CA PRO A 588 5.69 22.56 28.43
C PRO A 588 5.26 24.03 28.36
N PHE A 589 4.39 24.37 27.40
CA PHE A 589 3.75 25.68 27.35
C PHE A 589 2.23 25.59 27.48
N ILE A 590 1.65 26.68 27.97
CA ILE A 590 0.24 27.03 27.83
C ILE A 590 0.14 28.38 27.13
N TRP A 591 -0.71 28.47 26.12
CA TRP A 591 -1.10 29.70 25.46
C TRP A 591 -2.55 29.99 25.81
N THR A 592 -2.85 31.22 26.18
CA THR A 592 -4.23 31.70 26.27
C THR A 592 -4.41 32.93 25.41
N LYS A 593 -5.60 33.09 24.85
CA LYS A 593 -5.97 34.26 24.04
C LYS A 593 -5.69 35.61 24.72
N LYS A 594 -5.69 35.67 26.05
CA LYS A 594 -5.45 36.90 26.82
C LYS A 594 -3.98 37.11 27.19
N ALA A 595 -3.22 36.04 27.46
CA ALA A 595 -1.88 36.14 28.03
C ALA A 595 -0.76 35.80 27.03
N GLY A 596 -1.08 35.24 25.86
CA GLY A 596 -0.08 34.71 24.95
C GLY A 596 0.54 33.42 25.48
N MET A 597 1.67 33.00 24.90
CA MET A 597 2.39 31.79 25.29
C MET A 597 3.16 32.01 26.58
N GLN A 598 3.06 31.05 27.49
CA GLN A 598 3.74 31.02 28.79
C GLN A 598 4.23 29.60 29.08
N GLN A 599 5.36 29.47 29.76
CA GLN A 599 5.82 28.17 30.27
C GLN A 599 4.90 27.70 31.40
N LEU A 600 4.48 26.44 31.38
CA LEU A 600 3.75 25.82 32.50
C LEU A 600 4.70 25.59 33.68
N PRO A 601 4.30 25.92 34.93
CA PRO A 601 5.14 25.72 36.09
C PRO A 601 5.28 24.22 36.40
N TYR A 602 6.50 23.74 36.63
CA TYR A 602 6.75 22.36 37.05
C TYR A 602 7.85 22.30 38.10
N GLN A 603 7.87 21.24 38.89
CA GLN A 603 8.88 21.04 39.93
C GLN A 603 9.20 19.56 40.09
N PHE A 604 10.43 19.18 39.75
CA PHE A 604 10.97 17.84 39.97
C PHE A 604 12.11 17.87 41.01
N ALA A 605 12.40 16.70 41.59
CA ALA A 605 13.54 16.52 42.50
C ALA A 605 14.88 16.60 41.75
N GLU A 606 14.93 16.06 40.54
CA GLU A 606 16.06 16.14 39.61
C GLU A 606 15.60 16.70 38.27
N LYS A 607 16.51 17.25 37.47
CA LYS A 607 16.16 17.70 36.12
C LYS A 607 15.77 16.50 35.27
N VAL A 608 14.69 16.63 34.51
CA VAL A 608 14.21 15.63 33.55
C VAL A 608 14.81 15.89 32.16
N GLN A 609 14.85 14.86 31.32
CA GLN A 609 15.42 14.92 29.98
C GLN A 609 14.71 15.97 29.12
N TRP A 610 13.38 15.94 29.15
CA TRP A 610 12.47 16.88 28.50
C TRP A 610 11.08 16.77 29.11
N LEU A 611 10.27 17.83 29.02
CA LEU A 611 8.88 17.81 29.44
C LEU A 611 8.01 18.54 28.40
N ARG A 612 6.82 17.99 28.13
CA ARG A 612 5.80 18.64 27.28
C ARG A 612 4.41 18.50 27.85
N ALA A 613 3.51 19.39 27.46
CA ALA A 613 2.07 19.24 27.66
C ALA A 613 1.46 18.57 26.42
N ASP A 614 0.70 17.50 26.62
CA ASP A 614 0.15 16.63 25.56
C ASP A 614 -1.33 16.87 25.31
N ARG A 615 -2.13 17.06 26.38
CA ARG A 615 -3.60 17.11 26.32
C ARG A 615 -4.15 18.18 27.24
N ILE A 616 -5.32 18.74 26.90
CA ILE A 616 -6.06 19.68 27.74
C ILE A 616 -7.55 19.31 27.77
N ALA A 617 -8.18 19.42 28.94
CA ALA A 617 -9.62 19.23 29.08
C ALA A 617 -10.40 20.27 28.26
N GLY A 618 -11.60 19.91 27.79
CA GLY A 618 -12.45 20.80 26.99
C GLY A 618 -12.78 22.14 27.68
N ASN A 619 -12.82 22.17 29.02
CA ASN A 619 -12.99 23.38 29.82
C ASN A 619 -11.69 24.16 30.13
N GLY A 620 -10.53 23.63 29.76
CA GLY A 620 -9.21 24.22 29.97
C GLY A 620 -8.64 24.10 31.40
N SER A 621 -9.30 23.40 32.33
CA SER A 621 -8.87 23.37 33.75
C SER A 621 -7.74 22.37 34.03
N THR A 622 -7.69 21.28 33.26
CA THR A 622 -6.76 20.17 33.48
C THR A 622 -5.93 19.93 32.22
N ILE A 623 -4.62 19.79 32.41
CA ILE A 623 -3.64 19.52 31.35
C ILE A 623 -2.87 18.28 31.76
N THR A 624 -2.57 17.38 30.83
CA THR A 624 -1.61 16.29 31.06
C THR A 624 -0.40 16.42 30.16
N GLY A 625 0.69 15.77 30.54
CA GLY A 625 1.96 15.87 29.84
C GLY A 625 2.84 14.64 30.05
N THR A 626 3.91 14.58 29.28
CA THR A 626 4.87 13.47 29.28
C THR A 626 6.28 14.01 29.47
N TYR A 627 7.10 13.27 30.21
CA TYR A 627 8.53 13.49 30.34
C TYR A 627 9.30 12.17 30.19
N ASP A 628 10.57 12.28 29.79
CA ASP A 628 11.50 11.14 29.64
C ASP A 628 10.98 9.98 28.76
N GLY A 629 10.01 10.27 27.88
CA GLY A 629 9.45 9.34 26.89
C GLY A 629 8.34 8.42 27.36
N THR A 630 8.22 8.16 28.66
CA THR A 630 7.23 7.20 29.19
C THR A 630 6.57 7.63 30.48
N SER A 631 7.03 8.70 31.13
CA SER A 631 6.49 9.15 32.41
C SER A 631 5.51 10.30 32.18
N GLN A 632 4.52 10.45 33.04
CA GLN A 632 3.43 11.40 32.91
C GLN A 632 3.38 12.40 34.06
N VAL A 633 2.80 13.56 33.76
CA VAL A 633 2.47 14.63 34.70
C VAL A 633 1.06 15.17 34.42
N ALA A 634 0.53 15.94 35.37
CA ALA A 634 -0.69 16.70 35.16
C ALA A 634 -0.59 18.09 35.81
N TRP A 635 -1.40 19.02 35.28
CA TRP A 635 -1.71 20.30 35.90
C TRP A 635 -3.21 20.38 36.12
N VAL A 636 -3.65 20.43 37.37
CA VAL A 636 -5.07 20.57 37.73
C VAL A 636 -5.26 21.95 38.35
N ASP A 637 -6.06 22.80 37.69
CA ASP A 637 -6.25 24.21 38.07
C ASP A 637 -4.91 24.95 38.27
N GLY A 638 -3.94 24.63 37.40
CA GLY A 638 -2.58 25.21 37.41
C GLY A 638 -1.62 24.61 38.44
N ARG A 639 -2.06 23.64 39.25
CA ARG A 639 -1.20 22.92 40.20
C ARG A 639 -0.54 21.72 39.53
N PHE A 640 0.79 21.64 39.59
CA PHE A 640 1.59 20.54 39.07
C PHE A 640 1.47 19.26 39.93
N HIS A 641 1.37 18.11 39.25
CA HIS A 641 1.36 16.76 39.79
C HIS A 641 2.31 15.86 38.97
N ASP A 642 3.18 15.12 39.64
CA ASP A 642 3.99 14.07 39.01
C ASP A 642 3.21 12.77 39.09
N THR A 643 2.32 12.54 38.12
CA THR A 643 1.39 11.40 38.15
C THR A 643 2.10 10.05 37.97
N SER A 644 3.30 10.03 37.38
CA SER A 644 4.17 8.85 37.42
C SER A 644 4.66 8.54 38.81
N ALA A 645 5.18 9.53 39.55
CA ALA A 645 5.64 9.31 40.92
C ALA A 645 4.49 9.05 41.90
N GLU A 646 3.36 9.74 41.73
CA GLU A 646 2.19 9.66 42.60
C GLU A 646 1.38 8.38 42.37
N PHE A 647 1.18 7.98 41.12
CA PHE A 647 0.22 6.92 40.74
C PHE A 647 0.79 5.83 39.82
N GLY A 648 2.06 5.94 39.39
CA GLY A 648 2.64 4.99 38.45
C GLY A 648 2.10 5.13 37.02
N ALA A 649 1.57 6.32 36.66
CA ALA A 649 1.10 6.63 35.31
C ALA A 649 2.23 6.47 34.27
N GLN A 650 1.91 5.95 33.08
CA GLN A 650 2.86 5.69 32.00
C GLN A 650 2.29 6.05 30.63
N ASP A 651 3.19 6.40 29.72
CA ASP A 651 2.96 6.68 28.30
C ASP A 651 2.03 7.87 28.06
N SER A 652 0.73 7.65 27.86
CA SER A 652 -0.25 8.69 27.49
C SER A 652 -1.50 8.67 28.36
N SER A 653 -2.25 9.77 28.34
CA SER A 653 -3.49 9.94 29.11
C SER A 653 -4.66 10.43 28.26
N VAL A 654 -5.85 10.21 28.80
CA VAL A 654 -7.12 10.79 28.35
C VAL A 654 -7.75 11.58 29.49
N ILE A 655 -8.54 12.60 29.19
CA ILE A 655 -9.09 13.53 30.19
C ILE A 655 -10.59 13.71 29.93
N SER A 656 -11.39 13.81 31.00
CA SER A 656 -12.81 14.13 30.87
C SER A 656 -12.98 15.56 30.38
N ASN A 657 -14.09 15.85 29.70
CA ASN A 657 -14.31 17.19 29.13
C ASN A 657 -14.30 18.29 30.21
N ASP A 658 -14.67 17.96 31.44
CA ASP A 658 -14.65 18.86 32.59
C ASP A 658 -13.35 18.81 33.42
N GLY A 659 -12.37 17.99 33.03
CA GLY A 659 -11.09 17.84 33.74
C GLY A 659 -11.20 17.15 35.10
N SER A 660 -12.37 16.61 35.47
CA SER A 660 -12.57 15.94 36.76
C SER A 660 -11.93 14.55 36.83
N THR A 661 -11.63 13.93 35.69
CA THR A 661 -11.06 12.58 35.63
C THR A 661 -9.97 12.49 34.58
N VAL A 662 -8.84 11.86 34.93
CA VAL A 662 -7.72 11.57 34.04
C VAL A 662 -7.50 10.06 33.99
N GLY A 663 -7.54 9.46 32.80
CA GLY A 663 -7.18 8.07 32.57
C GLY A 663 -5.74 7.93 32.11
N PHE A 664 -5.01 6.93 32.62
CA PHE A 664 -3.65 6.60 32.18
C PHE A 664 -3.34 5.11 32.33
N GLY A 665 -2.38 4.63 31.55
CA GLY A 665 -1.82 3.28 31.68
C GLY A 665 -0.90 3.16 32.91
N THR A 666 -0.86 1.96 33.50
CA THR A 666 0.10 1.56 34.54
C THR A 666 0.57 0.14 34.25
N ARG A 667 1.52 -0.37 35.07
CA ARG A 667 1.98 -1.76 34.95
C ARG A 667 0.91 -2.81 35.22
N THR A 668 -0.20 -2.44 35.86
CA THR A 668 -1.31 -3.35 36.19
C THR A 668 -2.52 -3.15 35.30
N GLY A 669 -2.43 -2.28 34.29
CA GLY A 669 -3.53 -1.93 33.38
C GLY A 669 -3.89 -0.45 33.48
N VAL A 670 -5.11 -0.08 33.12
CA VAL A 670 -5.54 1.31 33.04
C VAL A 670 -6.21 1.75 34.35
N THR A 671 -5.92 2.98 34.76
CA THR A 671 -6.45 3.61 35.97
C THR A 671 -7.06 4.96 35.64
N LEU A 672 -8.22 5.23 36.23
CA LEU A 672 -8.89 6.53 36.21
C LEU A 672 -8.63 7.23 37.54
N TRP A 673 -8.07 8.43 37.48
CA TRP A 673 -7.82 9.29 38.64
C TRP A 673 -8.84 10.43 38.66
N HIS A 674 -9.61 10.53 39.73
CA HIS A 674 -10.53 11.64 39.98
C HIS A 674 -9.77 12.81 40.63
N THR A 675 -9.67 13.93 39.92
CA THR A 675 -8.79 15.05 40.25
C THR A 675 -9.24 15.84 41.48
N ASP A 676 -10.54 15.81 41.78
CA ASP A 676 -11.17 16.51 42.90
C ASP A 676 -10.99 15.79 44.25
N SER A 677 -11.05 14.46 44.23
CA SER A 677 -11.06 13.59 45.40
C SER A 677 -9.75 12.84 45.61
N GLY A 678 -8.92 12.71 44.56
CA GLY A 678 -7.73 11.87 44.56
C GLY A 678 -8.02 10.37 44.45
N GLN A 679 -9.28 9.97 44.29
CA GLN A 679 -9.67 8.57 44.19
C GLN A 679 -9.15 7.95 42.87
N GLN A 680 -8.73 6.69 42.93
CA GLN A 680 -8.32 5.89 41.77
C GLN A 680 -9.32 4.75 41.54
N GLU A 681 -9.76 4.58 40.30
CA GLU A 681 -10.55 3.47 39.82
C GLU A 681 -9.75 2.65 38.81
N HIS A 682 -9.61 1.36 39.04
CA HIS A 682 -8.86 0.47 38.15
C HIS A 682 -9.82 -0.22 37.16
N ILE A 683 -9.63 0.05 35.87
CA ILE A 683 -10.51 -0.49 34.80
C ILE A 683 -9.86 -1.62 34.00
N GLY A 684 -8.72 -2.14 34.48
CA GLY A 684 -8.04 -3.30 33.89
C GLY A 684 -7.36 -3.01 32.55
N SER A 685 -7.08 -4.06 31.78
CA SER A 685 -6.46 -4.02 30.46
C SER A 685 -7.09 -5.07 29.54
N LEU A 686 -6.65 -5.12 28.28
CA LEU A 686 -6.85 -6.31 27.46
C LEU A 686 -6.21 -7.55 28.12
N ARG A 687 -6.63 -8.74 27.71
CA ARG A 687 -6.11 -10.02 28.23
C ARG A 687 -5.24 -10.74 27.21
N TRP A 688 -4.03 -11.14 27.62
CA TRP A 688 -3.17 -12.07 26.87
C TRP A 688 -3.91 -13.34 26.47
N CYS A 689 -3.61 -13.85 25.28
CA CYS A 689 -4.11 -15.10 24.67
C CYS A 689 -5.63 -15.20 24.47
N GLU A 690 -6.40 -14.27 25.04
CA GLU A 690 -7.84 -14.13 24.81
C GLU A 690 -8.12 -13.02 23.80
N GLN A 691 -7.50 -11.85 23.97
CA GLN A 691 -7.77 -10.66 23.18
C GLN A 691 -6.54 -10.16 22.42
N VAL A 692 -5.35 -10.42 22.95
CA VAL A 692 -4.07 -10.04 22.34
C VAL A 692 -3.06 -11.18 22.44
N PRO A 693 -2.29 -11.48 21.38
CA PRO A 693 -1.23 -12.48 21.45
C PRO A 693 -0.08 -11.98 22.34
N PHE A 694 0.64 -12.91 22.98
CA PHE A 694 1.90 -12.59 23.64
C PHE A 694 3.06 -12.98 22.74
N ASN A 695 3.57 -12.00 21.98
CA ASN A 695 4.73 -12.19 21.12
C ASN A 695 5.99 -11.68 21.83
N HIS A 696 6.96 -12.56 22.05
CA HIS A 696 8.24 -12.22 22.64
C HIS A 696 9.37 -12.46 21.65
N PHE A 697 10.30 -11.50 21.56
CA PHE A 697 11.39 -11.53 20.57
C PHE A 697 12.21 -12.83 20.60
N PHE A 698 12.43 -13.42 21.78
CA PHE A 698 13.21 -14.65 21.94
C PHE A 698 12.38 -15.92 22.15
N LEU A 699 11.14 -15.79 22.63
CA LEU A 699 10.32 -16.95 23.03
C LEU A 699 9.17 -17.20 22.04
N GLY A 700 9.07 -16.43 20.96
CA GLY A 700 7.97 -16.54 20.02
C GLY A 700 6.63 -16.18 20.65
N ASN A 701 5.56 -16.78 20.14
CA ASN A 701 4.20 -16.57 20.64
C ASN A 701 3.87 -17.59 21.74
N LEU A 702 3.97 -17.20 23.01
CA LEU A 702 3.71 -18.12 24.13
C LEU A 702 2.26 -18.61 24.18
N CYS A 703 1.30 -17.84 23.63
CA CYS A 703 -0.08 -18.30 23.51
C CYS A 703 -0.19 -19.53 22.58
N ALA A 704 0.60 -19.56 21.51
CA ALA A 704 0.66 -20.72 20.61
C ALA A 704 1.35 -21.94 21.26
N GLU A 705 2.13 -21.72 22.32
CA GLU A 705 2.75 -22.77 23.14
C GLU A 705 1.84 -23.26 24.29
N GLY A 706 0.60 -22.76 24.37
CA GLY A 706 -0.40 -23.21 25.34
C GLY A 706 -0.39 -22.49 26.68
N TRP A 707 0.33 -21.37 26.81
CA TRP A 707 0.24 -20.51 27.98
C TRP A 707 -1.10 -19.77 28.03
N ASP A 708 -1.64 -19.60 29.24
CA ASP A 708 -2.85 -18.82 29.49
C ASP A 708 -2.54 -17.40 30.00
N HIS A 709 -3.59 -16.58 30.08
CA HIS A 709 -3.50 -15.21 30.56
C HIS A 709 -2.85 -15.13 31.95
N ASP A 710 -3.31 -15.95 32.89
CA ASP A 710 -2.91 -15.85 34.29
C ASP A 710 -1.43 -16.19 34.47
N SER A 711 -0.93 -17.20 33.73
CA SER A 711 0.48 -17.60 33.74
C SER A 711 1.40 -16.52 33.17
N ILE A 712 1.00 -15.91 32.05
CA ILE A 712 1.77 -14.82 31.42
C ILE A 712 1.73 -13.56 32.29
N SER A 713 0.55 -13.20 32.79
CA SER A 713 0.37 -12.01 33.62
C SER A 713 1.13 -12.11 34.94
N ALA A 714 1.29 -13.30 35.51
CA ALA A 714 2.08 -13.51 36.72
C ALA A 714 3.58 -13.25 36.51
N GLU A 715 4.12 -13.59 35.33
CA GLU A 715 5.55 -13.47 35.03
C GLU A 715 5.91 -12.11 34.40
N PHE A 716 5.07 -11.62 33.48
CA PHE A 716 5.36 -10.46 32.62
C PHE A 716 4.43 -9.26 32.86
N GLY A 717 3.39 -9.41 33.66
CA GLY A 717 2.33 -8.42 33.83
C GLY A 717 1.29 -8.45 32.70
N VAL A 718 0.28 -7.61 32.83
CA VAL A 718 -0.81 -7.52 31.85
C VAL A 718 -0.39 -6.72 30.60
N PRO A 719 -1.15 -6.80 29.48
CA PRO A 719 -0.92 -5.94 28.32
C PRO A 719 -0.86 -4.46 28.71
N ARG A 720 0.25 -3.82 28.36
CA ARG A 720 0.34 -2.36 28.49
C ARG A 720 -0.58 -1.70 27.49
N MET A 721 -1.29 -0.68 27.94
CA MET A 721 -2.29 0.04 27.14
C MET A 721 -1.86 1.49 26.98
N LEU A 722 -1.44 1.86 25.78
CA LEU A 722 -1.23 3.24 25.36
C LEU A 722 -2.60 3.84 25.06
N LEU A 723 -3.09 4.76 25.90
CA LEU A 723 -4.39 5.39 25.69
C LEU A 723 -4.32 6.39 24.53
N LEU A 724 -5.25 6.31 23.61
CA LEU A 724 -5.24 7.14 22.40
C LEU A 724 -6.26 8.26 22.50
N ASP A 725 -7.54 7.93 22.74
CA ASP A 725 -8.58 8.94 22.88
C ASP A 725 -9.77 8.45 23.74
N ALA A 726 -10.65 9.37 24.15
CA ALA A 726 -11.81 9.08 24.98
C ALA A 726 -13.04 9.92 24.60
N SER A 727 -14.23 9.43 24.96
CA SER A 727 -15.46 10.23 24.97
C SER A 727 -15.37 11.28 26.08
N ASP A 728 -16.21 12.32 26.02
CA ASP A 728 -16.20 13.44 26.98
C ASP A 728 -16.36 12.98 28.44
N ASP A 729 -17.07 11.87 28.64
CA ASP A 729 -17.38 11.26 29.94
C ASP A 729 -16.55 10.01 30.26
N LEU A 730 -15.56 9.66 29.42
CA LEU A 730 -14.71 8.47 29.53
C LEU A 730 -15.49 7.14 29.53
N SER A 731 -16.79 7.16 29.18
CA SER A 731 -17.57 5.94 29.05
C SER A 731 -17.10 5.05 27.89
N MET A 732 -16.33 5.62 26.96
CA MET A 732 -15.59 4.92 25.93
C MET A 732 -14.14 5.43 25.89
N ILE A 733 -13.18 4.52 25.88
CA ILE A 733 -11.74 4.84 25.77
C ILE A 733 -11.13 3.93 24.70
N THR A 734 -10.34 4.50 23.80
CA THR A 734 -9.56 3.74 22.83
C THR A 734 -8.10 3.68 23.25
N ALA A 735 -7.45 2.57 22.93
CA ALA A 735 -6.07 2.33 23.28
C ALA A 735 -5.38 1.41 22.28
N ARG A 736 -4.05 1.30 22.40
CA ARG A 736 -3.23 0.36 21.66
C ARG A 736 -2.30 -0.39 22.60
N SER A 737 -2.13 -1.69 22.37
CA SER A 737 -1.14 -2.53 23.03
C SER A 737 -0.06 -2.98 22.05
N GLY A 738 1.10 -3.36 22.58
CA GLY A 738 2.22 -3.90 21.80
C GLY A 738 3.21 -2.85 21.29
N SER A 739 4.08 -3.28 20.37
CA SER A 739 5.19 -2.48 19.83
C SER A 739 5.57 -2.95 18.42
N LEU A 740 6.43 -2.19 17.73
CA LEU A 740 6.94 -2.55 16.41
C LEU A 740 7.57 -3.96 16.36
N PHE A 741 8.14 -4.44 17.46
CA PHE A 741 8.79 -5.76 17.54
C PHE A 741 7.87 -6.90 17.95
N THR A 742 6.70 -6.59 18.52
CA THR A 742 5.77 -7.58 19.08
C THR A 742 4.42 -7.60 18.35
N GLY A 743 4.23 -6.68 17.40
CA GLY A 743 2.95 -6.40 16.77
C GLY A 743 2.12 -5.43 17.61
N PHE A 744 1.17 -4.76 16.97
CA PHE A 744 0.22 -3.88 17.64
C PHE A 744 -1.17 -4.52 17.72
N SER A 745 -1.95 -4.09 18.71
CA SER A 745 -3.36 -4.49 18.84
C SER A 745 -4.18 -3.32 19.38
N GLY A 746 -5.28 -3.01 18.70
CA GLY A 746 -6.21 -1.97 19.12
C GLY A 746 -7.12 -2.46 20.25
N GLY A 747 -7.49 -1.55 21.15
CA GLY A 747 -8.39 -1.81 22.27
C GLY A 747 -9.48 -0.75 22.38
N ILE A 748 -10.67 -1.19 22.78
CA ILE A 748 -11.82 -0.34 23.10
C ILE A 748 -12.33 -0.74 24.47
N TYR A 749 -12.35 0.20 25.41
CA TYR A 749 -13.04 0.09 26.68
C TYR A 749 -14.44 0.69 26.56
N LEU A 750 -15.43 -0.01 27.13
CA LEU A 750 -16.78 0.50 27.31
C LEU A 750 -17.19 0.35 28.78
N GLU A 751 -17.68 1.44 29.38
CA GLU A 751 -18.06 1.46 30.79
C GLU A 751 -19.13 0.40 31.11
N GLY A 752 -18.72 -0.60 31.89
CA GLY A 752 -19.55 -1.72 32.31
C GLY A 752 -19.65 -2.89 31.33
N LEU A 753 -18.92 -2.84 30.20
CA LEU A 753 -18.61 -4.01 29.36
C LEU A 753 -17.13 -4.41 29.49
N GLY A 754 -16.24 -3.46 29.80
CA GLY A 754 -14.80 -3.69 29.92
C GLY A 754 -14.05 -3.49 28.60
N TRP A 755 -12.83 -4.00 28.56
CA TRP A 755 -11.96 -3.94 27.37
C TRP A 755 -12.30 -5.04 26.36
N MET A 756 -12.32 -4.67 25.09
CA MET A 756 -12.37 -5.58 23.93
C MET A 756 -11.26 -5.20 22.95
N SER A 757 -10.71 -6.17 22.24
CA SER A 757 -9.85 -5.83 21.10
C SER A 757 -10.70 -5.23 19.98
N THR A 758 -10.13 -4.36 19.15
CA THR A 758 -10.83 -3.84 17.96
C THR A 758 -11.24 -4.97 17.02
N LYS A 759 -10.41 -6.01 16.89
CA LYS A 759 -10.72 -7.23 16.15
C LYS A 759 -12.00 -7.90 16.68
N GLU A 760 -12.07 -8.17 17.97
CA GLU A 760 -13.25 -8.76 18.62
C GLU A 760 -14.48 -7.87 18.43
N PHE A 761 -14.32 -6.57 18.65
CA PHE A 761 -15.40 -5.59 18.55
C PHE A 761 -16.03 -5.57 17.15
N PHE A 762 -15.21 -5.49 16.10
CA PHE A 762 -15.69 -5.46 14.72
C PHE A 762 -16.21 -6.82 14.24
N ALA A 763 -15.55 -7.93 14.62
CA ALA A 763 -15.98 -9.27 14.31
C ALA A 763 -17.40 -9.54 14.83
N LYS A 764 -17.66 -9.28 16.11
CA LYS A 764 -18.99 -9.45 16.73
C LYS A 764 -20.06 -8.57 16.10
N GLN A 765 -19.69 -7.43 15.52
CA GLN A 765 -20.62 -6.52 14.85
C GLN A 765 -20.85 -6.88 13.36
N GLY A 766 -20.13 -7.88 12.85
CA GLY A 766 -20.21 -8.33 11.47
C GLY A 766 -19.54 -7.38 10.47
N VAL A 767 -18.58 -6.56 10.90
CA VAL A 767 -17.87 -5.61 10.02
C VAL A 767 -16.82 -6.38 9.21
N THR A 768 -17.20 -6.83 8.01
CA THR A 768 -16.37 -7.65 7.12
C THR A 768 -15.13 -6.92 6.64
N GLU A 769 -15.23 -5.60 6.46
CA GLU A 769 -14.13 -4.74 6.02
C GLU A 769 -12.94 -4.76 6.98
N ALA A 770 -13.23 -4.92 8.28
CA ALA A 770 -12.21 -4.98 9.32
C ALA A 770 -11.42 -6.30 9.33
N LYS A 771 -11.84 -7.34 8.58
CA LYS A 771 -11.10 -8.62 8.49
C LYS A 771 -9.78 -8.46 7.73
N ALA A 772 -9.82 -7.73 6.60
CA ALA A 772 -8.64 -7.51 5.77
C ALA A 772 -7.80 -6.33 6.26
N LEU A 773 -8.46 -5.26 6.74
CA LEU A 773 -7.84 -4.09 7.34
C LEU A 773 -8.35 -3.91 8.76
N THR A 774 -7.75 -4.55 9.75
CA THR A 774 -8.12 -4.29 11.16
C THR A 774 -7.49 -2.98 11.64
N ILE A 775 -8.20 -2.23 12.51
CA ILE A 775 -7.65 -1.06 13.21
C ILE A 775 -6.83 -1.53 14.42
N ASP A 776 -5.51 -1.42 14.37
CA ASP A 776 -4.67 -1.61 15.56
C ASP A 776 -4.34 -0.28 16.28
N ASN A 777 -4.68 0.84 15.66
CA ASN A 777 -4.45 2.19 16.16
C ASN A 777 -5.73 3.05 16.09
N PRO A 778 -6.71 2.84 16.99
CA PRO A 778 -7.93 3.65 17.06
C PRO A 778 -7.65 5.02 17.72
N PHE A 779 -7.16 5.97 16.94
CA PHE A 779 -6.49 7.17 17.47
C PHE A 779 -7.42 8.34 17.83
N ALA A 780 -8.69 8.33 17.44
CA ALA A 780 -9.61 9.41 17.74
C ALA A 780 -11.07 8.95 17.85
N ILE A 781 -11.85 9.55 18.75
CA ILE A 781 -13.29 9.33 18.92
C ILE A 781 -14.05 10.63 19.23
N SER A 782 -15.32 10.69 18.83
CA SER A 782 -16.19 11.83 19.13
C SER A 782 -16.54 11.92 20.63
N ALA A 783 -16.98 13.11 21.05
CA ALA A 783 -17.42 13.42 22.42
C ALA A 783 -18.42 12.40 22.99
N ASN A 784 -19.31 11.89 22.15
CA ASN A 784 -20.36 10.93 22.52
C ASN A 784 -19.99 9.46 22.21
N GLY A 785 -18.79 9.21 21.66
CA GLY A 785 -18.32 7.86 21.28
C GLY A 785 -19.03 7.25 20.07
N SER A 786 -19.75 8.05 19.28
CA SER A 786 -20.52 7.56 18.12
C SER A 786 -19.77 7.64 16.78
N GLU A 787 -18.56 8.17 16.78
CA GLU A 787 -17.68 8.24 15.60
C GLU A 787 -16.26 7.92 16.05
N MET A 788 -15.51 7.22 15.22
CA MET A 788 -14.12 6.86 15.48
C MET A 788 -13.27 7.03 14.22
N MET A 789 -12.03 7.47 14.40
CA MET A 789 -10.98 7.39 13.41
C MET A 789 -9.91 6.41 13.88
N GLY A 790 -9.44 5.57 12.96
CA GLY A 790 -8.36 4.64 13.24
C GLY A 790 -7.49 4.36 12.02
N GLY A 791 -6.51 3.49 12.20
CA GLY A 791 -5.65 3.03 11.12
C GLY A 791 -4.74 1.90 11.57
N ILE A 792 -3.72 1.64 10.76
CA ILE A 792 -2.66 0.68 11.05
C ILE A 792 -1.44 1.45 11.54
N ALA A 793 -0.90 1.06 12.68
CA ALA A 793 0.22 1.73 13.33
C ALA A 793 1.45 1.74 12.40
N GLY A 794 1.91 2.94 12.05
CA GLY A 794 3.06 3.13 11.16
C GLY A 794 2.71 3.17 9.66
N ALA A 795 1.45 2.96 9.28
CA ALA A 795 0.98 3.11 7.90
C ALA A 795 0.32 4.49 7.68
N VAL A 796 0.48 5.04 6.47
CA VAL A 796 -0.22 6.27 6.03
C VAL A 796 -1.61 5.88 5.52
N LEU A 797 -2.47 5.51 6.47
CA LEU A 797 -3.85 5.10 6.20
C LEU A 797 -4.74 5.55 7.35
N SER A 798 -5.88 6.15 7.02
CA SER A 798 -6.93 6.44 7.98
C SER A 798 -8.23 5.76 7.58
N ILE A 799 -9.03 5.43 8.59
CA ILE A 799 -10.27 4.70 8.47
C ILE A 799 -11.29 5.42 9.32
N ASP A 800 -12.37 5.84 8.66
CA ASP A 800 -13.53 6.47 9.28
C ASP A 800 -14.52 5.38 9.70
N VAL A 801 -14.93 5.38 10.96
CA VAL A 801 -15.83 4.39 11.54
C VAL A 801 -17.04 5.10 12.14
N ASP A 802 -18.19 4.92 11.49
CA ASP A 802 -19.49 5.37 12.00
C ASP A 802 -19.98 4.35 13.03
N LEU A 803 -20.02 4.77 14.29
CA LEU A 803 -20.46 3.98 15.42
C LEU A 803 -21.84 4.45 15.93
N ASN A 804 -22.62 5.21 15.16
CA ASN A 804 -23.92 5.71 15.63
C ASN A 804 -24.89 4.57 15.97
N LYS A 805 -24.75 3.44 15.29
CA LYS A 805 -25.58 2.25 15.48
C LYS A 805 -24.71 1.00 15.62
N ALA A 806 -25.08 0.14 16.56
CA ALA A 806 -24.49 -1.19 16.69
C ALA A 806 -25.56 -2.19 17.13
N PHE A 807 -25.26 -3.47 17.01
CA PHE A 807 -26.17 -4.57 17.30
C PHE A 807 -25.88 -5.23 18.64
N VAL A 808 -26.96 -5.69 19.26
CA VAL A 808 -26.94 -6.69 20.33
C VAL A 808 -27.82 -7.87 19.93
N CYS A 809 -27.45 -9.07 20.36
CA CYS A 809 -28.27 -10.25 20.22
C CYS A 809 -29.15 -10.40 21.48
N ARG A 810 -30.46 -10.36 21.31
CA ARG A 810 -31.42 -10.58 22.40
C ARG A 810 -32.34 -11.73 22.03
N GLU A 811 -32.27 -12.82 22.79
CA GLU A 811 -33.11 -14.01 22.56
C GLU A 811 -32.98 -14.56 21.13
N GLY A 812 -31.77 -14.52 20.57
CA GLY A 812 -31.49 -14.97 19.20
C GLY A 812 -31.95 -14.01 18.10
N GLN A 813 -32.32 -12.77 18.43
CA GLN A 813 -32.70 -11.73 17.47
C GLN A 813 -31.73 -10.55 17.51
N ASP A 814 -31.35 -10.09 16.31
CA ASP A 814 -30.56 -8.89 16.11
C ASP A 814 -31.39 -7.64 16.47
N VAL A 815 -30.90 -6.85 17.43
CA VAL A 815 -31.52 -5.58 17.84
C VAL A 815 -30.51 -4.45 17.62
N GLN A 816 -30.82 -3.56 16.68
CA GLN A 816 -30.02 -2.37 16.42
C GLN A 816 -30.33 -1.27 17.44
N LEU A 817 -29.29 -0.71 18.06
CA LEU A 817 -29.40 0.31 19.10
C LEU A 817 -28.43 1.46 18.86
N SER A 818 -28.68 2.62 19.46
CA SER A 818 -27.70 3.71 19.44
C SER A 818 -26.50 3.38 20.33
N PHE A 819 -25.31 3.46 19.78
CA PHE A 819 -24.06 3.17 20.48
C PHE A 819 -23.39 4.47 20.99
N PRO A 820 -22.65 4.43 22.13
CA PRO A 820 -22.43 3.26 23.00
C PRO A 820 -23.53 3.02 24.04
N LYS A 821 -24.19 4.06 24.55
CA LYS A 821 -24.97 3.98 25.80
C LYS A 821 -26.16 3.02 25.78
N GLN A 822 -26.95 2.95 24.69
CA GLN A 822 -28.10 2.03 24.66
C GLN A 822 -27.65 0.58 24.50
N VAL A 823 -26.59 0.34 23.74
CA VAL A 823 -25.97 -0.98 23.60
C VAL A 823 -25.48 -1.48 24.95
N VAL A 824 -24.70 -0.66 25.67
CA VAL A 824 -24.22 -0.97 27.03
C VAL A 824 -25.39 -1.29 27.97
N ALA A 825 -26.44 -0.48 27.96
CA ALA A 825 -27.62 -0.71 28.78
C ALA A 825 -28.35 -2.02 28.42
N ALA A 826 -28.43 -2.36 27.14
CA ALA A 826 -29.05 -3.60 26.68
C ALA A 826 -28.23 -4.84 27.07
N VAL A 827 -26.91 -4.77 27.00
CA VAL A 827 -26.01 -5.85 27.42
C VAL A 827 -26.08 -6.06 28.94
N LYS A 828 -26.06 -4.97 29.73
CA LYS A 828 -26.32 -5.04 31.19
C LYS A 828 -27.70 -5.63 31.52
N GLY A 829 -28.65 -5.50 30.60
CA GLY A 829 -29.99 -6.10 30.67
C GLY A 829 -30.07 -7.56 30.20
N GLY A 830 -28.95 -8.20 29.85
CA GLY A 830 -28.89 -9.62 29.47
C GLY A 830 -28.84 -9.90 27.96
N ALA A 831 -28.68 -8.88 27.11
CA ALA A 831 -28.35 -9.10 25.70
C ALA A 831 -26.86 -9.41 25.52
N GLU A 832 -26.49 -10.07 24.42
CA GLU A 832 -25.09 -10.30 24.05
C GLU A 832 -24.61 -9.21 23.09
N PHE A 833 -23.36 -8.76 23.23
CA PHE A 833 -22.79 -7.73 22.36
C PHE A 833 -22.47 -8.30 20.98
N GLY A 834 -23.05 -7.73 19.93
CA GLY A 834 -22.86 -8.21 18.55
C GLY A 834 -24.15 -8.61 17.84
N ARG A 835 -24.03 -8.96 16.57
CA ARG A 835 -25.07 -9.66 15.81
C ARG A 835 -25.08 -11.13 16.25
N CYS A 836 -26.26 -11.73 16.33
CA CYS A 836 -26.44 -13.12 16.73
C CYS A 836 -25.63 -14.10 15.87
N ALA A 837 -25.47 -13.82 14.58
CA ALA A 837 -24.69 -14.65 13.67
C ALA A 837 -23.17 -14.60 13.92
N HIS A 838 -22.68 -13.56 14.60
CA HIS A 838 -21.27 -13.23 14.72
C HIS A 838 -20.75 -13.29 16.17
N LEU A 839 -21.55 -13.81 17.12
CA LEU A 839 -21.17 -13.83 18.54
C LEU A 839 -19.91 -14.66 18.84
N ASN A 840 -19.57 -15.61 17.96
CA ASN A 840 -18.46 -16.54 18.10
C ASN A 840 -17.31 -16.28 17.10
N ASP A 841 -17.35 -15.16 16.38
CA ASP A 841 -16.34 -14.79 15.39
C ASP A 841 -15.03 -14.26 16.00
#